data_AF-A0A3M1B260-F1
#
_entry.id   AF-A0A3M1B260-F1
#
_cell.length_a   1.000
_cell.length_b   1.000
_cell.length_c   1.000
_cell.angle_alpha   90.00
_cell.angle_beta   90.00
_cell.angle_gamma   90.00
#
_symmetry.space_group_name_H-M   'P 1'
#
loop_
_entity.id
_entity.type
_entity.pdbx_description
1 polymer ?
#
loop_
_entity_poly.entity_id
_entity_poly.type
_entity_poly.pdbx_seq_one_letter_code
_entity_poly.pdbx_strand_id
1 'polypeptide(L)'
;MQVISRYCSQCNAIIAQRDFDAGHAISYKSYYYCRKCIQKYDKLQKLKEKIQQKKASSSESQSLKTLSESTVNSLPKTLPRNSRRLPTTKKSQPQQHSTLYRLLAVFTITLLLAFLLLYPQQNHKPTSTTNINLTQYKKNLSQLEQNFLHHKTNIPQLRQILQQLQKLKKNLLSTPLASTQQKLQQNIEKQLAKIYLKKLNTKIHFLLRNNLFQKALQQLSIPYPPEIQHLSLYQQEIQKLKEKVKNTQQLHNKAKNYFQQLQEKINLALAAKNYQQALQLTKQFPPQFQSTDYYDQILSLQEKIQKQWNELKEKEKQKQIQQAFLKKAKKAYEKTIQIIQQLIAKKDFIGALNAINNFPPQYRDTIWAKKIKQYKSYIAKSYLQSVQNGTIPPPQNYTPIQQWQSKQALIYSKQNITYLKNNSSQKTYALAGQPNLVNYSLYFLFRLKKGRVDITLRYPHQKDIPPTLIPLPSTTLAQNPSHWHECFIYVRKDTIEIHITDLAIQKKYAPLYHTGNFGFLLYPNSTIEIKNFSTKINSWQLFPYKTLHHSWKTYPISNVWKTKQKQIWGNNLSPKTSYLLYKSTLPQNYGITLKLQLQQGQTGILFGQPSQQPTLLPLTPYLKPNKTTHIAIFTKKNQILLYIQHKLIPFKKPPNYQHFGLYLQPNSKITISSIQLIQIP
;
A
#
# COMPACT_ATOMS: atom_id res chain seq x y z
N MET A 1 1.82 -24.42 8.18
CA MET A 1 1.94 -23.06 8.74
C MET A 1 1.85 -23.20 10.27
N GLN A 2 2.94 -23.01 11.02
CA GLN A 2 2.89 -23.08 12.48
C GLN A 2 2.08 -21.89 13.02
N VAL A 3 0.98 -22.17 13.70
CA VAL A 3 0.13 -21.15 14.34
C VAL A 3 0.85 -20.71 15.62
N ILE A 4 1.55 -19.56 15.57
CA ILE A 4 2.07 -18.94 16.78
C ILE A 4 0.87 -18.39 17.55
N SER A 5 0.48 -19.06 18.64
CA SER A 5 -0.54 -18.59 19.57
C SER A 5 -0.09 -17.26 20.18
N ARG A 6 -0.91 -16.22 20.00
CA ARG A 6 -0.68 -14.88 20.57
C ARG A 6 -1.47 -14.77 21.87
N TYR A 7 -0.85 -14.24 22.92
CA TYR A 7 -1.48 -14.09 24.23
C TYR A 7 -1.79 -12.62 24.53
N CYS A 8 -2.92 -12.36 25.17
CA CYS A 8 -3.31 -11.04 25.63
C CYS A 8 -2.34 -10.54 26.71
N SER A 9 -1.69 -9.39 26.50
CA SER A 9 -0.68 -8.86 27.42
C SER A 9 -1.24 -8.41 28.79
N GLN A 10 -2.57 -8.31 28.93
CA GLN A 10 -3.22 -7.88 30.16
C GLN A 10 -3.80 -9.05 30.98
N CYS A 11 -4.22 -10.13 30.34
CA CYS A 11 -4.92 -11.24 31.01
C CYS A 11 -4.46 -12.63 30.54
N ASN A 12 -3.42 -12.71 29.71
CA ASN A 12 -2.87 -13.93 29.11
C ASN A 12 -3.89 -14.85 28.40
N ALA A 13 -5.05 -14.32 28.00
CA ALA A 13 -6.00 -15.08 27.19
C ALA A 13 -5.42 -15.36 25.80
N ILE A 14 -5.65 -16.56 25.26
CA ILE A 14 -5.28 -16.92 23.89
C ILE A 14 -6.09 -16.07 22.92
N ILE A 15 -5.43 -15.46 21.94
CA ILE A 15 -6.04 -14.68 20.86
C ILE A 15 -5.82 -15.43 19.55
N ALA A 16 -6.91 -15.85 18.92
CA ALA A 16 -6.86 -16.51 17.63
C ALA A 16 -6.77 -15.47 16.49
N GLN A 17 -6.29 -15.89 15.32
CA GLN A 17 -6.20 -15.00 14.15
C GLN A 17 -7.59 -14.44 13.75
N ARG A 18 -8.64 -15.26 13.83
CA ARG A 18 -10.03 -14.84 13.61
C ARG A 18 -10.49 -13.66 14.47
N ASP A 19 -9.91 -13.50 15.66
CA ASP A 19 -10.25 -12.38 16.56
C ASP A 19 -9.66 -11.05 16.06
N PHE A 20 -8.52 -11.08 15.35
CA PHE A 20 -7.99 -9.90 14.67
C PHE A 20 -8.79 -9.58 13.42
N ASP A 21 -9.16 -10.60 12.64
CA ASP A 21 -9.90 -10.44 11.38
C ASP A 21 -11.30 -9.87 11.64
N ALA A 22 -11.96 -10.31 12.72
CA ALA A 22 -13.24 -9.77 13.19
C ALA A 22 -13.13 -8.42 13.96
N GLY A 23 -11.91 -7.90 14.18
CA GLY A 23 -11.70 -6.65 14.92
C GLY A 23 -12.02 -6.74 16.43
N HIS A 24 -12.05 -7.94 16.99
CA HIS A 24 -12.24 -8.22 18.42
C HIS A 24 -10.93 -8.17 19.21
N ALA A 25 -9.78 -8.27 18.55
CA ALA A 25 -8.47 -8.05 19.13
C ALA A 25 -7.73 -6.92 18.41
N ILE A 26 -6.82 -6.25 19.12
CA ILE A 26 -5.92 -5.24 18.55
C ILE A 26 -4.47 -5.60 18.83
N SER A 27 -3.59 -5.30 17.87
CA SER A 27 -2.15 -5.32 18.06
C SER A 27 -1.64 -3.89 18.13
N TYR A 28 -0.79 -3.60 19.11
CA TYR A 28 -0.12 -2.31 19.23
C TYR A 28 1.31 -2.50 19.73
N LYS A 29 2.27 -2.08 18.89
CA LYS A 29 3.69 -2.44 19.06
C LYS A 29 3.85 -3.96 19.13
N SER A 30 4.51 -4.47 20.16
CA SER A 30 4.74 -5.89 20.43
C SER A 30 3.68 -6.52 21.35
N TYR A 31 2.62 -5.78 21.72
CA TYR A 31 1.57 -6.24 22.64
C TYR A 31 0.25 -6.54 21.92
N TYR A 32 -0.50 -7.50 22.46
CA TYR A 32 -1.79 -7.94 21.92
C TYR A 32 -2.86 -7.81 23.01
N TYR A 33 -4.05 -7.34 22.65
CA TYR A 33 -5.15 -7.13 23.60
C TYR A 33 -6.43 -7.80 23.11
N CYS A 34 -7.07 -8.59 23.97
CA CYS A 34 -8.33 -9.29 23.67
C CYS A 34 -9.55 -8.38 23.89
N ARG A 35 -10.70 -8.79 23.35
CA ARG A 35 -11.99 -8.06 23.46
C ARG A 35 -12.34 -7.66 24.89
N LYS A 36 -12.21 -8.59 25.84
CA LYS A 36 -12.54 -8.35 27.26
C LYS A 36 -11.69 -7.23 27.85
N CYS A 37 -10.38 -7.21 27.55
CA CYS A 37 -9.50 -6.14 28.04
C CYS A 37 -9.75 -4.82 27.32
N ILE A 38 -10.06 -4.83 26.02
CA ILE A 38 -10.39 -3.61 25.28
C ILE A 38 -11.63 -2.93 25.87
N GLN A 39 -12.67 -3.71 26.21
CA GLN A 39 -13.92 -3.20 26.80
C GLN A 39 -13.75 -2.76 28.26
N LYS A 40 -12.85 -3.40 29.02
CA LYS A 40 -12.65 -3.10 30.44
C LYS A 40 -11.79 -1.85 30.68
N TYR A 41 -10.90 -1.50 29.76
CA TYR A 41 -9.94 -0.41 29.95
C TYR A 41 -10.11 0.68 28.88
N ASP A 42 -10.61 1.85 29.28
CA ASP A 42 -10.80 3.03 28.44
C ASP A 42 -9.61 3.40 27.55
N LYS A 43 -8.39 3.25 28.09
CA LYS A 43 -7.15 3.53 27.34
C LYS A 43 -6.99 2.62 26.12
N LEU A 44 -7.43 1.37 26.20
CA LEU A 44 -7.39 0.39 25.10
C LEU A 44 -8.51 0.63 24.08
N GLN A 45 -9.67 1.11 24.52
CA GLN A 45 -10.76 1.49 23.64
C GLN A 45 -10.40 2.71 22.77
N LYS A 46 -9.85 3.77 23.39
CA LYS A 46 -9.28 4.93 22.67
C LYS A 46 -8.16 4.53 21.71
N LEU A 47 -7.37 3.51 22.05
CA LEU A 47 -6.33 2.97 21.19
C LEU A 47 -6.91 2.25 19.96
N LYS A 48 -7.98 1.45 20.15
CA LYS A 48 -8.70 0.76 19.06
C LYS A 48 -9.26 1.76 18.05
N GLU A 49 -9.91 2.82 18.53
CA GLU A 49 -10.46 3.89 17.68
C GLU A 49 -9.36 4.59 16.86
N LYS A 50 -8.23 4.95 17.49
CA LYS A 50 -7.07 5.54 16.79
C LYS A 50 -6.49 4.63 15.70
N ILE A 51 -6.44 3.33 15.94
CA ILE A 51 -5.94 2.35 14.95
C ILE A 51 -6.92 2.24 13.76
N GLN A 52 -8.23 2.24 14.02
CA GLN A 52 -9.26 2.20 12.97
C GLN A 52 -9.24 3.48 12.11
N GLN A 53 -9.10 4.66 12.72
CA GLN A 53 -8.96 5.93 12.00
C GLN A 53 -7.68 5.99 11.13
N LYS A 54 -6.56 5.43 11.61
CA LYS A 54 -5.33 5.31 10.81
C LYS A 54 -5.47 4.34 9.64
N LYS A 55 -6.21 3.23 9.80
CA LYS A 55 -6.48 2.30 8.70
C LYS A 55 -7.32 2.95 7.60
N ALA A 56 -8.38 3.67 7.97
CA ALA A 56 -9.24 4.38 7.02
C ALA A 56 -8.49 5.46 6.21
N SER A 57 -7.58 6.21 6.85
CA SER A 57 -6.73 7.21 6.16
C SER A 57 -5.60 6.58 5.33
N SER A 58 -5.09 5.41 5.72
CA SER A 58 -4.07 4.68 4.95
C SER A 58 -4.61 3.97 3.70
N SER A 59 -5.90 3.60 3.66
CA SER A 59 -6.54 3.02 2.46
C SER A 59 -6.67 4.02 1.30
N GLU A 60 -6.77 5.32 1.58
CA GLU A 60 -6.67 6.36 0.54
C GLU A 60 -5.24 6.50 -0.01
N SER A 61 -4.22 6.25 0.81
CA SER A 61 -2.81 6.42 0.46
C SER A 61 -2.16 5.20 -0.22
N GLN A 62 -2.71 3.99 -0.01
CA GLN A 62 -2.19 2.75 -0.60
C GLN A 62 -2.70 2.47 -2.03
N SER A 63 -3.72 3.19 -2.51
CA SER A 63 -4.15 3.14 -3.92
C SER A 63 -3.12 3.76 -4.90
N LEU A 64 -2.15 4.52 -4.38
CA LEU A 64 -1.15 5.25 -5.16
C LEU A 64 0.24 4.59 -5.24
N LYS A 65 0.52 3.50 -4.50
CA LYS A 65 1.85 2.87 -4.46
C LYS A 65 1.97 1.50 -5.12
N THR A 66 0.87 0.79 -5.36
CA THR A 66 0.87 -0.56 -5.99
C THR A 66 0.91 -0.56 -7.52
N LEU A 67 1.03 0.61 -8.17
CA LEU A 67 1.13 0.74 -9.63
C LEU A 67 2.58 0.86 -10.16
N SER A 68 3.59 0.75 -9.30
CA SER A 68 5.01 1.02 -9.66
C SER A 68 5.92 -0.21 -9.76
N GLU A 69 5.44 -1.42 -9.41
CA GLU A 69 6.31 -2.60 -9.29
C GLU A 69 5.94 -3.81 -10.17
N SER A 70 5.01 -3.69 -11.12
CA SER A 70 4.65 -4.81 -12.01
C SER A 70 4.80 -4.46 -13.49
N THR A 71 5.98 -4.02 -13.94
CA THR A 71 6.34 -4.05 -15.37
C THR A 71 7.86 -3.99 -15.59
N VAL A 72 8.56 -5.12 -15.39
CA VAL A 72 9.77 -5.41 -16.17
C VAL A 72 9.62 -6.84 -16.68
N ASN A 73 9.43 -6.92 -18.00
CA ASN A 73 9.22 -8.13 -18.75
C ASN A 73 10.41 -9.09 -18.64
N SER A 74 10.04 -10.36 -18.49
CA SER A 74 10.67 -11.51 -19.10
C SER A 74 11.17 -11.23 -20.53
N LEU A 75 12.44 -11.51 -20.77
CA LEU A 75 12.95 -11.88 -22.09
C LEU A 75 13.67 -13.22 -21.97
N PRO A 76 13.50 -14.13 -22.95
CA PRO A 76 14.10 -15.45 -22.91
C PRO A 76 15.57 -15.37 -23.34
N LYS A 77 16.45 -16.08 -22.63
CA LYS A 77 17.79 -16.42 -23.12
C LYS A 77 18.03 -17.91 -22.95
N THR A 78 18.32 -18.53 -24.08
CA THR A 78 18.75 -19.90 -24.31
C THR A 78 20.20 -20.12 -23.85
N LEU A 79 20.42 -21.24 -23.14
CA LEU A 79 21.60 -22.14 -23.06
C LEU A 79 22.99 -21.60 -22.60
N PRO A 80 23.94 -22.44 -22.15
CA PRO A 80 23.84 -23.71 -21.42
C PRO A 80 24.70 -23.77 -20.12
N ARG A 81 24.31 -24.69 -19.25
CA ARG A 81 25.09 -25.55 -18.34
C ARG A 81 26.60 -25.24 -18.20
N ASN A 82 27.01 -24.79 -17.00
CA ASN A 82 28.30 -25.16 -16.43
C ASN A 82 28.22 -25.16 -14.90
N SER A 83 28.27 -26.39 -14.36
CA SER A 83 28.33 -26.73 -12.95
C SER A 83 29.76 -26.58 -12.43
N ARG A 84 29.97 -25.68 -11.45
CA ARG A 84 31.15 -25.73 -10.57
C ARG A 84 30.69 -25.61 -9.11
N ARG A 85 31.00 -26.67 -8.36
CA ARG A 85 30.88 -26.81 -6.91
C ARG A 85 31.68 -25.74 -6.18
N LEU A 86 31.16 -25.25 -5.06
CA LEU A 86 31.89 -25.12 -3.77
C LEU A 86 30.88 -24.95 -2.61
N PRO A 87 31.24 -25.40 -1.40
CA PRO A 87 30.29 -25.83 -0.37
C PRO A 87 29.93 -24.72 0.62
N THR A 88 28.68 -24.70 1.07
CA THR A 88 28.24 -23.94 2.24
C THR A 88 28.27 -24.82 3.48
N THR A 89 29.32 -24.68 4.28
CA THR A 89 29.31 -25.01 5.70
C THR A 89 28.84 -23.77 6.47
N LYS A 90 27.77 -23.88 7.26
CA LYS A 90 27.58 -23.05 8.46
C LYS A 90 26.80 -23.85 9.50
N LYS A 91 27.56 -24.30 10.50
CA LYS A 91 27.15 -24.95 11.74
C LYS A 91 26.31 -23.99 12.57
N SER A 92 25.24 -24.53 13.13
CA SER A 92 24.51 -24.02 14.29
C SER A 92 25.39 -24.12 15.55
N GLN A 93 25.48 -23.03 16.31
CA GLN A 93 26.02 -23.01 17.67
C GLN A 93 24.87 -23.14 18.69
N PRO A 94 24.98 -24.00 19.72
CA PRO A 94 24.14 -23.94 20.89
C PRO A 94 24.74 -23.04 21.99
N GLN A 95 23.84 -22.41 22.74
CA GLN A 95 24.13 -21.53 23.87
C GLN A 95 24.72 -22.32 25.05
N GLN A 96 25.87 -21.87 25.57
CA GLN A 96 26.42 -22.30 26.85
C GLN A 96 25.94 -21.37 27.98
N HIS A 97 25.23 -21.93 28.95
CA HIS A 97 25.17 -21.37 30.31
C HIS A 97 25.13 -22.52 31.34
N SER A 98 25.82 -22.29 32.46
CA SER A 98 25.66 -22.92 33.79
C SER A 98 26.51 -24.15 34.18
N THR A 99 27.83 -24.00 34.23
CA THR A 99 28.72 -24.86 35.06
C THR A 99 29.06 -24.23 36.43
N LEU A 100 28.94 -22.91 36.58
CA LEU A 100 29.31 -22.18 37.80
C LEU A 100 28.31 -22.35 38.96
N TYR A 101 27.03 -22.57 38.66
CA TYR A 101 25.99 -22.77 39.69
C TYR A 101 25.99 -24.17 40.32
N ARG A 102 26.55 -25.18 39.64
CA ARG A 102 26.62 -26.54 40.19
C ARG A 102 27.76 -26.71 41.21
N LEU A 103 28.86 -25.97 41.06
CA LEU A 103 29.99 -26.01 42.01
C LEU A 103 29.68 -25.28 43.33
N LEU A 104 28.92 -24.18 43.27
CA LEU A 104 28.59 -23.39 44.46
C LEU A 104 27.61 -24.11 45.42
N ALA A 105 26.72 -24.94 44.86
CA ALA A 105 25.77 -25.73 45.65
C ALA A 105 26.45 -26.89 46.40
N VAL A 106 27.45 -27.54 45.81
CA VAL A 106 28.19 -28.65 46.43
C VAL A 106 29.05 -28.15 47.60
N PHE A 107 29.62 -26.94 47.49
CA PHE A 107 30.45 -26.34 48.56
C PHE A 107 29.62 -25.94 49.79
N THR A 108 28.38 -25.47 49.62
CA THR A 108 27.51 -25.10 50.75
C THR A 108 27.00 -26.29 51.56
N ILE A 109 26.84 -27.46 50.92
CA ILE A 109 26.32 -28.67 51.60
C ILE A 109 27.42 -29.35 52.41
N THR A 110 28.66 -29.35 51.91
CA THR A 110 29.82 -29.93 52.62
C THR A 110 30.19 -29.14 53.87
N LEU A 111 30.10 -27.80 53.84
CA LEU A 111 30.40 -26.95 54.99
C LEU A 111 29.38 -27.11 56.15
N LEU A 112 28.14 -27.45 55.82
CA LEU A 112 27.05 -27.62 56.79
C LEU A 112 27.11 -29.00 57.49
N LEU A 113 27.61 -30.02 56.78
CA LEU A 113 27.88 -31.36 57.33
C LEU A 113 29.09 -31.36 58.28
N ALA A 114 30.14 -30.58 57.97
CA ALA A 114 31.31 -30.45 58.85
C ALA A 114 30.97 -29.77 60.20
N PHE A 115 30.02 -28.83 60.21
CA PHE A 115 29.63 -28.10 61.43
C PHE A 115 28.77 -28.94 62.39
N LEU A 116 28.08 -29.96 61.88
CA LEU A 116 27.25 -30.86 62.68
C LEU A 116 28.04 -31.99 63.36
N LEU A 117 29.24 -32.30 62.86
CA LEU A 117 30.08 -33.39 63.39
C LEU A 117 31.06 -32.97 64.49
N LEU A 118 31.18 -31.67 64.80
CA LEU A 118 32.20 -31.14 65.73
C LEU A 118 31.65 -30.54 67.05
N TYR A 119 30.44 -30.90 67.48
CA TYR A 119 29.94 -30.48 68.80
C TYR A 119 30.16 -31.57 69.87
N PRO A 120 31.07 -31.37 70.85
CA PRO A 120 31.36 -32.38 71.86
C PRO A 120 30.29 -32.42 72.95
N GLN A 121 29.90 -33.63 73.34
CA GLN A 121 29.12 -33.92 74.55
C GLN A 121 30.08 -34.19 75.71
N GLN A 122 29.91 -33.47 76.83
CA GLN A 122 30.50 -33.86 78.11
C GLN A 122 29.40 -34.00 79.16
N ASN A 123 29.35 -35.20 79.76
CA ASN A 123 28.51 -35.62 80.85
C ASN A 123 29.17 -35.26 82.19
N HIS A 124 28.42 -34.67 83.13
CA HIS A 124 28.68 -34.86 84.57
C HIS A 124 27.35 -34.91 85.34
N LYS A 125 27.20 -35.95 86.16
CA LYS A 125 26.15 -36.08 87.19
C LYS A 125 26.54 -35.30 88.44
N PRO A 126 25.58 -34.78 89.21
CA PRO A 126 25.58 -35.13 90.62
C PRO A 126 24.19 -35.42 91.21
N THR A 127 24.22 -36.15 92.32
CA THR A 127 23.14 -36.63 93.16
C THR A 127 22.69 -35.61 94.23
N SER A 128 21.49 -35.89 94.75
CA SER A 128 20.84 -35.41 95.98
C SER A 128 19.94 -34.17 95.89
N THR A 129 18.80 -34.35 96.54
CA THR A 129 17.52 -33.65 96.44
C THR A 129 17.35 -32.66 97.59
N THR A 130 16.88 -31.44 97.29
CA THR A 130 15.99 -30.71 98.21
C THR A 130 14.97 -29.92 97.39
N ASN A 131 13.75 -29.91 97.91
CA ASN A 131 12.50 -29.67 97.20
C ASN A 131 12.05 -28.23 97.47
N ILE A 132 11.98 -27.34 96.47
CA ILE A 132 11.38 -26.01 96.62
C ILE A 132 10.48 -25.63 95.43
N ASN A 133 9.21 -25.43 95.79
CA ASN A 133 8.07 -24.75 95.17
C ASN A 133 8.05 -24.49 93.64
N LEU A 134 7.70 -25.54 92.90
CA LEU A 134 7.44 -25.57 91.44
C LEU A 134 6.27 -24.68 90.95
N THR A 135 5.42 -24.23 91.86
CA THR A 135 4.09 -23.67 91.55
C THR A 135 4.16 -22.20 91.13
N GLN A 136 5.05 -21.41 91.73
CA GLN A 136 5.23 -19.99 91.39
C GLN A 136 6.00 -19.82 90.07
N TYR A 137 6.91 -20.75 89.78
CA TYR A 137 7.71 -20.78 88.55
C TYR A 137 6.86 -21.11 87.31
N LYS A 138 5.94 -22.07 87.43
CA LYS A 138 5.00 -22.43 86.35
C LYS A 138 4.09 -21.25 85.98
N LYS A 139 3.73 -20.40 86.95
CA LYS A 139 2.83 -19.25 86.73
C LYS A 139 3.50 -18.12 85.92
N ASN A 140 4.74 -17.73 86.26
CA ASN A 140 5.45 -16.68 85.51
C ASN A 140 5.82 -17.10 84.09
N LEU A 141 6.13 -18.39 83.89
CA LEU A 141 6.53 -18.93 82.59
C LEU A 141 5.34 -19.11 81.64
N SER A 142 4.17 -19.48 82.17
CA SER A 142 2.91 -19.52 81.40
C SER A 142 2.41 -18.12 81.03
N GLN A 143 2.64 -17.12 81.89
CA GLN A 143 2.31 -15.72 81.59
C GLN A 143 3.20 -15.13 80.48
N LEU A 144 4.50 -15.49 80.47
CA LEU A 144 5.40 -15.19 79.35
C LEU A 144 5.01 -15.93 78.06
N GLU A 145 4.67 -17.22 78.12
CA GLU A 145 4.19 -18.00 76.95
C GLU A 145 2.88 -17.43 76.38
N GLN A 146 1.97 -16.95 77.23
CA GLN A 146 0.72 -16.28 76.80
C GLN A 146 0.98 -14.92 76.14
N ASN A 147 1.88 -14.09 76.69
CA ASN A 147 2.30 -12.84 76.06
C ASN A 147 2.98 -13.09 74.70
N PHE A 148 3.72 -14.20 74.56
CA PHE A 148 4.34 -14.64 73.29
C PHE A 148 3.33 -15.13 72.25
N LEU A 149 2.30 -15.90 72.66
CA LEU A 149 1.26 -16.41 71.77
C LEU A 149 0.36 -15.31 71.20
N HIS A 150 0.19 -14.20 71.93
CA HIS A 150 -0.60 -13.07 71.45
C HIS A 150 0.04 -12.33 70.26
N HIS A 151 1.38 -12.33 70.13
CA HIS A 151 2.08 -11.76 68.99
C HIS A 151 2.30 -12.80 67.87
N LYS A 152 1.24 -13.08 67.10
CA LYS A 152 1.27 -13.93 65.89
C LYS A 152 2.33 -13.47 64.86
N THR A 153 3.58 -13.94 64.97
CA THR A 153 4.53 -13.89 63.85
C THR A 153 5.35 -15.17 63.74
N ASN A 154 5.23 -15.84 62.58
CA ASN A 154 5.89 -17.10 62.24
C ASN A 154 7.35 -16.83 61.81
N ILE A 155 8.21 -16.43 62.77
CA ILE A 155 9.63 -16.11 62.51
C ILE A 155 10.51 -17.28 62.98
N PRO A 156 11.28 -17.95 62.10
CA PRO A 156 12.11 -19.10 62.45
C PRO A 156 13.13 -18.83 63.56
N GLN A 157 13.65 -17.60 63.63
CA GLN A 157 14.58 -17.15 64.67
C GLN A 157 13.91 -17.07 66.06
N LEU A 158 12.60 -16.84 66.13
CA LEU A 158 11.81 -16.88 67.37
C LEU A 158 11.58 -18.32 67.85
N ARG A 159 11.45 -19.30 66.95
CA ARG A 159 11.44 -20.73 67.31
C ARG A 159 12.77 -21.18 67.88
N GLN A 160 13.90 -20.65 67.38
CA GLN A 160 15.22 -20.91 67.98
C GLN A 160 15.34 -20.32 69.38
N ILE A 161 14.79 -19.12 69.64
CA ILE A 161 14.77 -18.51 70.99
C ILE A 161 13.86 -19.30 71.93
N LEU A 162 12.68 -19.74 71.47
CA LEU A 162 11.79 -20.63 72.23
C LEU A 162 12.44 -21.99 72.50
N GLN A 163 13.19 -22.56 71.54
CA GLN A 163 13.95 -23.79 71.73
C GLN A 163 15.15 -23.61 72.67
N GLN A 164 15.80 -22.43 72.66
CA GLN A 164 16.85 -22.09 73.64
C GLN A 164 16.26 -21.88 75.04
N LEU A 165 15.09 -21.24 75.16
CA LEU A 165 14.30 -21.13 76.39
C LEU A 165 13.89 -22.51 76.92
N GLN A 166 13.45 -23.42 76.04
CA GLN A 166 13.09 -24.80 76.39
C GLN A 166 14.33 -25.65 76.76
N LYS A 167 15.48 -25.44 76.11
CA LYS A 167 16.76 -26.07 76.49
C LYS A 167 17.27 -25.55 77.84
N LEU A 168 17.13 -24.25 78.10
CA LEU A 168 17.47 -23.65 79.39
C LEU A 168 16.51 -24.13 80.49
N LYS A 169 15.21 -24.28 80.22
CA LYS A 169 14.23 -24.92 81.11
C LYS A 169 14.62 -26.34 81.50
N LYS A 170 15.32 -27.07 80.62
CA LYS A 170 15.85 -28.41 80.86
C LYS A 170 17.17 -28.42 81.66
N ASN A 171 17.98 -27.36 81.55
CA ASN A 171 19.28 -27.23 82.20
C ASN A 171 19.26 -26.41 83.51
N LEU A 172 18.16 -25.74 83.86
CA LEU A 172 18.00 -24.88 85.06
C LEU A 172 17.57 -25.62 86.34
N LEU A 173 17.69 -26.95 86.38
CA LEU A 173 17.39 -27.75 87.58
C LEU A 173 18.52 -27.74 88.63
N SER A 174 19.60 -26.96 88.43
CA SER A 174 20.73 -26.95 89.36
C SER A 174 21.62 -25.70 89.26
N THR A 175 21.17 -24.53 89.76
CA THR A 175 21.98 -23.37 90.29
C THR A 175 21.08 -22.14 90.58
N PRO A 176 21.47 -21.18 91.46
CA PRO A 176 20.56 -20.14 91.96
C PRO A 176 20.08 -19.17 90.86
N LEU A 177 18.76 -18.95 90.81
CA LEU A 177 18.03 -18.53 89.61
C LEU A 177 17.93 -17.02 89.32
N ALA A 178 18.16 -16.13 90.28
CA ALA A 178 17.79 -14.71 90.11
C ALA A 178 18.66 -13.96 89.06
N SER A 179 19.99 -14.13 89.07
CA SER A 179 20.89 -13.43 88.14
C SER A 179 20.90 -14.04 86.73
N THR A 180 20.63 -15.34 86.64
CA THR A 180 20.56 -16.10 85.37
C THR A 180 19.25 -15.84 84.62
N GLN A 181 18.13 -15.69 85.34
CA GLN A 181 16.85 -15.29 84.74
C GLN A 181 16.90 -13.87 84.18
N GLN A 182 17.49 -12.92 84.92
CA GLN A 182 17.59 -11.53 84.46
C GLN A 182 18.48 -11.41 83.20
N LYS A 183 19.61 -12.14 83.14
CA LYS A 183 20.46 -12.21 81.94
C LYS A 183 19.75 -12.87 80.75
N LEU A 184 18.96 -13.91 80.99
CA LEU A 184 18.20 -14.58 79.94
C LEU A 184 17.10 -13.69 79.37
N GLN A 185 16.35 -13.01 80.24
CA GLN A 185 15.30 -12.06 79.86
C GLN A 185 15.88 -10.89 79.05
N GLN A 186 16.99 -10.31 79.48
CA GLN A 186 17.72 -9.28 78.71
C GLN A 186 18.20 -9.79 77.33
N ASN A 187 18.62 -11.05 77.23
CA ASN A 187 19.03 -11.63 75.94
C ASN A 187 17.85 -11.86 74.99
N ILE A 188 16.69 -12.26 75.52
CA ILE A 188 15.46 -12.41 74.74
C ILE A 188 14.97 -11.06 74.23
N GLU A 189 14.94 -10.05 75.10
CA GLU A 189 14.59 -8.67 74.75
C GLU A 189 15.53 -8.12 73.66
N LYS A 190 16.85 -8.36 73.77
CA LYS A 190 17.84 -7.98 72.74
C LYS A 190 17.60 -8.67 71.40
N GLN A 191 17.27 -9.97 71.39
CA GLN A 191 17.01 -10.69 70.14
C GLN A 191 15.70 -10.28 69.48
N LEU A 192 14.65 -10.06 70.27
CA LEU A 192 13.39 -9.50 69.79
C LEU A 192 13.61 -8.11 69.19
N ALA A 193 14.33 -7.23 69.89
CA ALA A 193 14.68 -5.90 69.39
C ALA A 193 15.41 -5.96 68.03
N LYS A 194 16.39 -6.86 67.86
CA LYS A 194 17.07 -7.07 66.57
C LYS A 194 16.13 -7.47 65.44
N ILE A 195 15.20 -8.40 65.70
CA ILE A 195 14.23 -8.86 64.70
C ILE A 195 13.27 -7.72 64.32
N TYR A 196 12.80 -6.95 65.30
CA TYR A 196 11.93 -5.80 65.08
C TYR A 196 12.64 -4.68 64.29
N LEU A 197 13.88 -4.33 64.67
CA LEU A 197 14.69 -3.35 63.95
C LEU A 197 14.92 -3.76 62.50
N LYS A 198 15.21 -5.04 62.25
CA LYS A 198 15.35 -5.56 60.89
C LYS A 198 14.07 -5.37 60.06
N LYS A 199 12.91 -5.73 60.61
CA LYS A 199 11.62 -5.54 59.92
C LYS A 199 11.29 -4.07 59.68
N LEU A 200 11.53 -3.23 60.68
CA LEU A 200 11.31 -1.79 60.61
C LEU A 200 12.20 -1.16 59.54
N ASN A 201 13.50 -1.45 59.55
CA ASN A 201 14.44 -0.96 58.54
C ASN A 201 14.02 -1.37 57.12
N THR A 202 13.60 -2.61 56.90
CA THR A 202 13.09 -3.06 55.58
C THR A 202 11.84 -2.26 55.17
N LYS A 203 10.92 -2.01 56.10
CA LYS A 203 9.69 -1.24 55.82
C LYS A 203 10.00 0.23 55.53
N ILE A 204 10.92 0.85 56.28
CA ILE A 204 11.37 2.23 56.05
C ILE A 204 12.10 2.34 54.72
N HIS A 205 12.99 1.40 54.40
CA HIS A 205 13.67 1.35 53.11
C HIS A 205 12.67 1.26 51.93
N PHE A 206 11.62 0.45 52.07
CA PHE A 206 10.54 0.38 51.08
C PHE A 206 9.80 1.71 50.95
N LEU A 207 9.43 2.37 52.06
CA LEU A 207 8.73 3.64 52.04
C LEU A 207 9.58 4.77 51.44
N LEU A 208 10.87 4.81 51.77
CA LEU A 208 11.83 5.76 51.19
C LEU A 208 11.99 5.58 49.68
N ARG A 209 12.09 4.33 49.20
CA ARG A 209 12.17 4.01 47.77
C ARG A 209 10.93 4.46 46.97
N ASN A 210 9.80 4.63 47.64
CA ASN A 210 8.55 5.11 47.05
C ASN A 210 8.25 6.58 47.37
N ASN A 211 9.22 7.34 47.89
CA ASN A 211 9.09 8.74 48.30
C ASN A 211 7.97 9.01 49.33
N LEU A 212 7.61 8.02 50.15
CA LEU A 212 6.56 8.12 51.17
C LEU A 212 7.13 8.58 52.52
N PHE A 213 7.82 9.73 52.53
CA PHE A 213 8.58 10.23 53.69
C PHE A 213 7.73 10.43 54.95
N GLN A 214 6.54 11.01 54.81
CA GLN A 214 5.63 11.23 55.95
C GLN A 214 5.15 9.92 56.56
N LYS A 215 4.84 8.91 55.72
CA LYS A 215 4.47 7.57 56.20
C LYS A 215 5.65 6.86 56.87
N ALA A 216 6.88 7.10 56.40
CA ALA A 216 8.08 6.58 57.04
C ALA A 216 8.30 7.21 58.43
N LEU A 217 8.13 8.54 58.57
CA LEU A 217 8.20 9.23 59.87
C LEU A 217 7.09 8.79 60.82
N GLN A 218 5.85 8.63 60.33
CA GLN A 218 4.73 8.10 61.11
C GLN A 218 5.04 6.68 61.61
N GLN A 219 5.59 5.82 60.75
CA GLN A 219 5.97 4.45 61.13
C GLN A 219 7.07 4.40 62.19
N LEU A 220 7.96 5.41 62.23
CA LEU A 220 9.00 5.58 63.26
C LEU A 220 8.50 6.27 64.54
N SER A 221 7.22 6.68 64.59
CA SER A 221 6.59 7.37 65.72
C SER A 221 5.57 6.50 66.46
N ILE A 222 5.23 5.32 65.94
CA ILE A 222 4.34 4.36 66.60
C ILE A 222 5.06 3.75 67.81
N PRO A 223 4.47 3.78 69.03
CA PRO A 223 5.03 3.10 70.19
C PRO A 223 5.10 1.59 69.95
N TYR A 224 6.28 0.99 70.17
CA TYR A 224 6.52 -0.45 70.00
C TYR A 224 6.32 -1.21 71.32
N PRO A 225 6.31 -2.56 71.34
CA PRO A 225 5.96 -3.34 72.53
C PRO A 225 6.74 -2.89 73.78
N PRO A 226 6.07 -2.71 74.94
CA PRO A 226 6.66 -2.14 76.15
C PRO A 226 7.92 -2.89 76.62
N GLU A 227 8.03 -4.19 76.29
CA GLU A 227 9.11 -5.08 76.68
C GLU A 227 10.49 -4.72 76.09
N ILE A 228 10.55 -3.87 75.06
CA ILE A 228 11.81 -3.48 74.39
C ILE A 228 12.09 -1.98 74.41
N GLN A 229 11.18 -1.16 74.95
CA GLN A 229 11.27 0.30 74.91
C GLN A 229 12.46 0.86 75.72
N HIS A 230 12.91 0.12 76.73
CA HIS A 230 13.99 0.52 77.64
C HIS A 230 15.40 0.22 77.12
N LEU A 231 15.54 -0.45 75.96
CA LEU A 231 16.85 -0.76 75.37
C LEU A 231 17.42 0.48 74.66
N SER A 232 18.47 1.09 75.23
CA SER A 232 19.15 2.27 74.67
C SER A 232 19.61 2.10 73.22
N LEU A 233 20.11 0.91 72.86
CA LEU A 233 20.50 0.57 71.49
C LEU A 233 19.35 0.69 70.48
N TYR A 234 18.13 0.33 70.89
CA TYR A 234 16.94 0.41 70.04
C TYR A 234 16.52 1.86 69.78
N GLN A 235 16.58 2.71 70.81
CA GLN A 235 16.31 4.15 70.70
C GLN A 235 17.33 4.85 69.77
N GLN A 236 18.62 4.51 69.90
CA GLN A 236 19.67 5.03 69.02
C GLN A 236 19.47 4.62 67.56
N GLU A 237 19.08 3.38 67.27
CA GLU A 237 18.81 2.94 65.89
C GLU A 237 17.57 3.61 65.29
N ILE A 238 16.50 3.82 66.07
CA ILE A 238 15.33 4.59 65.61
C ILE A 238 15.71 6.03 65.29
N GLN A 239 16.55 6.67 66.11
CA GLN A 239 17.02 8.03 65.86
C GLN A 239 17.84 8.10 64.56
N LYS A 240 18.75 7.15 64.34
CA LYS A 240 19.50 7.03 63.06
C LYS A 240 18.57 6.86 61.86
N LEU A 241 17.49 6.07 61.99
CA LEU A 241 16.49 5.91 60.93
C LEU A 241 15.69 7.19 60.69
N LYS A 242 15.33 7.95 61.73
CA LYS A 242 14.65 9.26 61.61
C LYS A 242 15.53 10.27 60.88
N GLU A 243 16.80 10.36 61.26
CA GLU A 243 17.80 11.21 60.59
C GLU A 243 17.98 10.80 59.13
N LYS A 244 18.08 9.49 58.85
CA LYS A 244 18.14 8.98 57.48
C LYS A 244 16.93 9.39 56.65
N VAL A 245 15.71 9.30 57.20
CA VAL A 245 14.48 9.72 56.50
C VAL A 245 14.50 11.22 56.23
N LYS A 246 14.85 12.05 57.22
CA LYS A 246 14.97 13.51 57.06
C LYS A 246 16.02 13.90 56.01
N ASN A 247 17.20 13.30 56.05
CA ASN A 247 18.27 13.57 55.09
C ASN A 247 17.88 13.16 53.66
N THR A 248 17.22 12.01 53.50
CA THR A 248 16.72 11.56 52.19
C THR A 248 15.64 12.50 51.65
N GLN A 249 14.74 12.98 52.52
CA GLN A 249 13.70 13.94 52.14
C GLN A 249 14.29 15.30 51.75
N GLN A 250 15.30 15.81 52.49
CA GLN A 250 16.00 17.05 52.13
C GLN A 250 16.73 16.92 50.78
N LEU A 251 17.41 15.79 50.54
CA LEU A 251 18.06 15.50 49.27
C LEU A 251 17.05 15.46 48.11
N HIS A 252 15.89 14.84 48.32
CA HIS A 252 14.79 14.80 47.34
C HIS A 252 14.24 16.20 47.02
N ASN A 253 14.04 17.05 48.03
CA ASN A 253 13.57 18.42 47.84
C ASN A 253 14.61 19.29 47.09
N LYS A 254 15.90 19.15 47.43
CA LYS A 254 16.99 19.84 46.70
C LYS A 254 17.04 19.38 45.23
N ALA A 255 16.92 18.08 44.98
CA ALA A 255 16.87 17.52 43.63
C ALA A 255 15.67 18.04 42.83
N LYS A 256 14.48 18.13 43.46
CA LYS A 256 13.27 18.70 42.83
C LYS A 256 13.47 20.14 42.39
N ASN A 257 13.97 20.99 43.28
CA ASN A 257 14.17 22.41 42.96
C ASN A 257 15.20 22.59 41.85
N TYR A 258 16.30 21.84 41.90
CA TYR A 258 17.31 21.87 40.85
C TYR A 258 16.75 21.37 39.51
N PHE A 259 15.96 20.30 39.53
CA PHE A 259 15.28 19.78 38.35
C PHE A 259 14.38 20.83 37.70
N GLN A 260 13.58 21.55 38.49
CA GLN A 260 12.68 22.59 37.98
C GLN A 260 13.45 23.73 37.30
N GLN A 261 14.48 24.26 37.96
CA GLN A 261 15.33 25.33 37.39
C GLN A 261 16.04 24.87 36.10
N LEU A 262 16.54 23.63 36.08
CA LEU A 262 17.19 23.08 34.91
C LEU A 262 16.19 22.84 33.77
N GLN A 263 14.99 22.37 34.09
CA GLN A 263 13.92 22.15 33.13
C GLN A 263 13.47 23.45 32.45
N GLU A 264 13.38 24.55 33.19
CA GLU A 264 13.11 25.88 32.61
C GLU A 264 14.19 26.30 31.61
N LYS A 265 15.47 26.18 31.99
CA LYS A 265 16.60 26.48 31.08
C LYS A 265 16.59 25.61 29.83
N ILE A 266 16.26 24.33 29.98
CA ILE A 266 16.14 23.41 28.84
C ILE A 266 14.97 23.81 27.94
N ASN A 267 13.82 24.16 28.51
CA ASN A 267 12.65 24.60 27.74
C ASN A 267 12.95 25.89 26.96
N LEU A 268 13.69 26.83 27.55
CA LEU A 268 14.16 28.04 26.86
C LEU A 268 15.09 27.70 25.68
N ALA A 269 16.06 26.80 25.88
CA ALA A 269 16.95 26.34 24.81
C ALA A 269 16.19 25.63 23.68
N LEU A 270 15.17 24.83 24.02
CA LEU A 270 14.30 24.17 23.03
C LEU A 270 13.40 25.16 22.29
N ALA A 271 12.87 26.19 22.95
CA ALA A 271 12.11 27.26 22.31
C ALA A 271 12.96 28.04 21.31
N ALA A 272 14.22 28.30 21.65
CA ALA A 272 15.24 28.84 20.75
C ALA A 272 15.76 27.85 19.69
N LYS A 273 15.23 26.61 19.65
CA LYS A 273 15.66 25.51 18.76
C LYS A 273 17.15 25.14 18.88
N ASN A 274 17.78 25.46 20.01
CA ASN A 274 19.17 25.09 20.28
C ASN A 274 19.25 23.72 21.00
N TYR A 275 19.07 22.66 20.22
CA TYR A 275 19.05 21.28 20.72
C TYR A 275 20.39 20.83 21.33
N GLN A 276 21.52 21.37 20.87
CA GLN A 276 22.84 21.05 21.45
C GLN A 276 22.97 21.61 22.86
N GLN A 277 22.59 22.88 23.05
CA GLN A 277 22.60 23.51 24.36
C GLN A 277 21.61 22.81 25.30
N ALA A 278 20.42 22.44 24.83
CA ALA A 278 19.45 21.67 25.61
C ALA A 278 20.01 20.32 26.10
N LEU A 279 20.77 19.60 25.27
CA LEU A 279 21.44 18.34 25.65
C LEU A 279 22.62 18.56 26.61
N GLN A 280 23.35 19.67 26.48
CA GLN A 280 24.40 20.01 27.44
C GLN A 280 23.81 20.32 28.81
N LEU A 281 22.70 21.06 28.85
CA LEU A 281 21.99 21.37 30.09
C LEU A 281 21.50 20.10 30.81
N THR A 282 20.99 19.08 30.11
CA THR A 282 20.61 17.81 30.76
C THR A 282 21.78 17.12 31.48
N LYS A 283 23.02 17.31 31.01
CA LYS A 283 24.23 16.74 31.63
C LYS A 283 24.69 17.50 32.87
N GLN A 284 24.15 18.70 33.13
CA GLN A 284 24.46 19.51 34.30
C GLN A 284 23.68 19.09 35.56
N PHE A 285 22.91 18.00 35.49
CA PHE A 285 22.22 17.47 36.66
C PHE A 285 23.24 16.81 37.62
N PRO A 286 23.35 17.28 38.88
CA PRO A 286 24.43 16.85 39.78
C PRO A 286 24.40 15.34 40.09
N PRO A 287 25.56 14.66 40.13
CA PRO A 287 25.64 13.22 40.39
C PRO A 287 25.13 12.82 41.77
N GLN A 288 25.20 13.72 42.76
CA GLN A 288 24.65 13.51 44.11
C GLN A 288 23.13 13.26 44.14
N PHE A 289 22.40 13.56 43.06
CA PHE A 289 20.96 13.33 42.94
C PHE A 289 20.59 12.07 42.14
N GLN A 290 21.57 11.25 41.73
CA GLN A 290 21.34 10.01 40.95
C GLN A 290 20.41 9.01 41.65
N SER A 291 20.37 9.01 42.98
CA SER A 291 19.50 8.15 43.78
C SER A 291 18.03 8.61 43.86
N THR A 292 17.69 9.72 43.20
CA THR A 292 16.33 10.29 43.20
C THR A 292 15.61 10.05 41.88
N ASP A 293 14.28 9.94 41.92
CA ASP A 293 13.43 9.77 40.75
C ASP A 293 13.56 10.88 39.69
N TYR A 294 14.07 12.06 40.07
CA TYR A 294 14.30 13.17 39.13
C TYR A 294 15.45 12.89 38.16
N TYR A 295 16.39 12.01 38.53
CA TYR A 295 17.45 11.58 37.62
C TYR A 295 16.88 10.80 36.43
N ASP A 296 15.94 9.88 36.67
CA ASP A 296 15.24 9.14 35.62
C ASP A 296 14.43 10.08 34.71
N GLN A 297 13.86 11.15 35.28
CA GLN A 297 13.15 12.17 34.50
C GLN A 297 14.10 12.95 33.58
N ILE A 298 15.30 13.31 34.05
CA ILE A 298 16.33 13.94 33.21
C ILE A 298 16.80 13.01 32.11
N LEU A 299 17.04 11.72 32.38
CA LEU A 299 17.40 10.75 31.36
C LEU A 299 16.32 10.63 30.28
N SER A 300 15.05 10.54 30.69
CA SER A 300 13.93 10.54 29.74
C SER A 300 13.85 11.82 28.91
N LEU A 301 14.17 12.97 29.51
CA LEU A 301 14.18 14.26 28.84
C LEU A 301 15.34 14.34 27.83
N GLN A 302 16.54 13.87 28.20
CA GLN A 302 17.70 13.77 27.31
C GLN A 302 17.40 12.87 26.10
N GLU A 303 16.80 11.70 26.29
CA GLU A 303 16.40 10.81 25.19
C GLU A 303 15.41 11.48 24.24
N LYS A 304 14.40 12.18 24.77
CA LYS A 304 13.41 12.92 23.97
C LYS A 304 14.08 14.01 23.12
N ILE A 305 14.96 14.80 23.71
CA ILE A 305 15.67 15.87 23.02
C ILE A 305 16.60 15.30 21.95
N GLN A 306 17.34 14.23 22.27
CA GLN A 306 18.23 13.56 21.33
C GLN A 306 17.47 13.03 20.12
N LYS A 307 16.30 12.43 20.33
CA LYS A 307 15.44 11.96 19.25
C LYS A 307 14.96 13.10 18.36
N GLN A 308 14.48 14.21 18.94
CA GLN A 308 14.04 15.39 18.18
C GLN A 308 15.19 15.99 17.36
N TRP A 309 16.40 16.06 17.92
CA TRP A 309 17.57 16.57 17.24
C TRP A 309 17.97 15.70 16.03
N ASN A 310 17.93 14.38 16.19
CA ASN A 310 18.19 13.43 15.10
C ASN A 310 17.16 13.57 13.97
N GLU A 311 15.86 13.68 14.31
CA GLU A 311 14.79 13.90 13.32
C GLU A 311 15.00 15.20 12.52
N LEU A 312 15.50 16.26 13.17
CA LEU A 312 15.79 17.54 12.53
C LEU A 312 16.97 17.42 11.55
N LYS A 313 18.07 16.77 11.97
CA LYS A 313 19.22 16.49 11.10
C LYS A 313 18.84 15.66 9.86
N GLU A 314 17.99 14.65 10.03
CA GLU A 314 17.50 13.85 8.90
C GLU A 314 16.67 14.68 7.92
N LYS A 315 15.77 15.54 8.42
CA LYS A 315 14.98 16.45 7.57
C LYS A 315 15.87 17.43 6.79
N GLU A 316 16.89 18.00 7.41
CA GLU A 316 17.84 18.88 6.73
C GLU A 316 18.65 18.16 5.66
N LYS A 317 19.13 16.94 5.97
CA LYS A 317 19.83 16.10 4.99
C LYS A 317 18.93 15.77 3.79
N GLN A 318 17.66 15.44 4.02
CA GLN A 318 16.69 15.21 2.94
C GLN A 318 16.47 16.48 2.10
N LYS A 319 16.37 17.66 2.74
CA LYS A 319 16.24 18.95 2.05
C LYS A 319 17.46 19.24 1.16
N GLN A 320 18.67 18.99 1.65
CA GLN A 320 19.90 19.15 0.86
C GLN A 320 19.95 18.18 -0.33
N ILE A 321 19.58 16.91 -0.13
CA ILE A 321 19.50 15.92 -1.22
C ILE A 321 18.48 16.36 -2.28
N GLN A 322 17.31 16.85 -1.87
CA GLN A 322 16.29 17.37 -2.77
C GLN A 322 16.77 18.61 -3.54
N GLN A 323 17.45 19.55 -2.88
CA GLN A 323 18.03 20.73 -3.54
C GLN A 323 19.11 20.34 -4.57
N ALA A 324 20.01 19.42 -4.21
CA ALA A 324 21.02 18.91 -5.14
C ALA A 324 20.39 18.20 -6.34
N PHE A 325 19.34 17.42 -6.11
CA PHE A 325 18.56 16.77 -7.17
C PHE A 325 17.91 17.80 -8.11
N LEU A 326 17.28 18.85 -7.56
CA LEU A 326 16.68 19.92 -8.36
C LEU A 326 17.72 20.72 -9.15
N LYS A 327 18.93 20.95 -8.60
CA LYS A 327 20.04 21.58 -9.31
C LYS A 327 20.50 20.75 -10.51
N LYS A 328 20.63 19.42 -10.34
CA LYS A 328 20.96 18.50 -11.43
C LYS A 328 19.85 18.46 -12.49
N ALA A 329 18.58 18.46 -12.07
CA ALA A 329 17.44 18.50 -12.99
C ALA A 329 17.40 19.79 -13.82
N LYS A 330 17.72 20.95 -13.21
CA LYS A 330 17.84 22.24 -13.93
C LYS A 330 18.95 22.20 -14.98
N LYS A 331 20.13 21.68 -14.65
CA LYS A 331 21.25 21.55 -15.60
C LYS A 331 20.90 20.63 -16.77
N ALA A 332 20.22 19.51 -16.50
CA ALA A 332 19.72 18.62 -17.55
C ALA A 332 18.71 19.34 -18.46
N TYR A 333 17.82 20.15 -17.87
CA TYR A 333 16.87 20.96 -18.61
C TYR A 333 17.56 21.95 -19.55
N GLU A 334 18.51 22.73 -19.06
CA GLU A 334 19.27 23.70 -19.87
C GLU A 334 19.97 23.02 -21.05
N LYS A 335 20.62 21.88 -20.82
CA LYS A 335 21.27 21.09 -21.88
C LYS A 335 20.26 20.59 -22.92
N THR A 336 19.10 20.09 -22.50
CA THR A 336 18.05 19.64 -23.43
C THR A 336 17.48 20.78 -24.25
N ILE A 337 17.30 21.97 -23.66
CA ILE A 337 16.85 23.16 -24.40
C ILE A 337 17.88 23.58 -25.45
N GLN A 338 19.18 23.58 -25.12
CA GLN A 338 20.24 23.86 -26.10
C GLN A 338 20.18 22.89 -27.29
N ILE A 339 20.01 21.59 -27.03
CA ILE A 339 19.86 20.57 -28.08
C ILE A 339 18.62 20.86 -28.94
N ILE A 340 17.47 21.16 -28.32
CA ILE A 340 16.23 21.50 -29.03
C ILE A 340 16.45 22.71 -29.95
N GLN A 341 17.08 23.77 -29.45
CA GLN A 341 17.35 24.98 -30.23
C GLN A 341 18.28 24.69 -31.42
N GLN A 342 19.35 23.93 -31.21
CA GLN A 342 20.27 23.51 -32.27
C GLN A 342 19.56 22.69 -33.36
N LEU A 343 18.67 21.77 -32.96
CA LEU A 343 17.93 20.92 -33.89
C LEU A 343 16.88 21.72 -34.68
N ILE A 344 16.20 22.67 -34.04
CA ILE A 344 15.28 23.60 -34.73
C ILE A 344 16.04 24.45 -35.76
N ALA A 345 17.23 24.97 -35.40
CA ALA A 345 18.06 25.74 -36.32
C ALA A 345 18.47 24.91 -37.55
N LYS A 346 18.79 23.62 -37.35
CA LYS A 346 19.07 22.65 -38.41
C LYS A 346 17.82 22.11 -39.14
N LYS A 347 16.63 22.64 -38.84
CA LYS A 347 15.33 22.17 -39.37
C LYS A 347 15.01 20.70 -39.09
N ASP A 348 15.66 20.08 -38.10
CA ASP A 348 15.36 18.71 -37.63
C ASP A 348 14.33 18.74 -36.49
N PHE A 349 13.06 18.95 -36.86
CA PHE A 349 11.97 19.06 -35.92
C PHE A 349 11.60 17.72 -35.25
N ILE A 350 11.87 16.59 -35.92
CA ILE A 350 11.66 15.24 -35.36
C ILE A 350 12.71 14.98 -34.28
N GLY A 351 13.98 15.29 -34.55
CA GLY A 351 15.05 15.27 -33.56
C GLY A 351 14.73 16.16 -32.35
N ALA A 352 14.21 17.37 -32.58
CA ALA A 352 13.81 18.28 -31.50
C ALA A 352 12.68 17.68 -30.62
N LEU A 353 11.67 17.02 -31.21
CA LEU A 353 10.63 16.30 -30.47
C LEU A 353 11.19 15.09 -29.71
N ASN A 354 12.13 14.37 -30.30
CA ASN A 354 12.80 13.24 -29.65
C ASN A 354 13.64 13.70 -28.46
N ALA A 355 14.32 14.85 -28.53
CA ALA A 355 15.03 15.44 -27.40
C ALA A 355 14.10 15.73 -26.20
N ILE A 356 12.85 16.13 -26.45
CA ILE A 356 11.82 16.27 -25.39
C ILE A 356 11.46 14.90 -24.79
N ASN A 357 11.25 13.88 -25.62
CA ASN A 357 10.85 12.54 -25.15
C ASN A 357 12.00 11.82 -24.41
N ASN A 358 13.24 12.14 -24.78
CA ASN A 358 14.48 11.60 -24.20
C ASN A 358 14.97 12.40 -22.99
N PHE A 359 14.19 13.35 -22.47
CA PHE A 359 14.51 14.00 -21.21
C PHE A 359 14.70 12.95 -20.10
N PRO A 360 15.77 13.02 -19.29
CA PRO A 360 16.18 11.91 -18.43
C PRO A 360 15.03 11.41 -17.54
N PRO A 361 14.76 10.08 -17.53
CA PRO A 361 13.63 9.51 -16.81
C PRO A 361 13.57 9.90 -15.33
N GLN A 362 14.73 9.97 -14.69
CA GLN A 362 14.87 10.34 -13.29
C GLN A 362 14.39 11.76 -12.93
N TYR A 363 14.15 12.64 -13.91
CA TYR A 363 13.69 14.02 -13.68
C TYR A 363 12.25 14.27 -14.19
N ARG A 364 11.52 13.24 -14.63
CA ARG A 364 10.19 13.37 -15.28
C ARG A 364 9.10 13.99 -14.40
N ASP A 365 9.23 13.90 -13.08
CA ASP A 365 8.26 14.45 -12.12
C ASP A 365 8.63 15.86 -11.63
N THR A 366 9.69 16.46 -12.18
CA THR A 366 10.12 17.82 -11.79
C THR A 366 9.37 18.92 -12.55
N ILE A 367 9.43 20.14 -12.01
CA ILE A 367 8.93 21.36 -12.68
C ILE A 367 9.59 21.54 -14.07
N TRP A 368 10.85 21.14 -14.21
CA TRP A 368 11.61 21.24 -15.45
C TRP A 368 11.09 20.32 -16.56
N ALA A 369 10.62 19.12 -16.21
CA ALA A 369 9.97 18.22 -17.17
C ALA A 369 8.67 18.81 -17.72
N LYS A 370 7.91 19.54 -16.89
CA LYS A 370 6.71 20.27 -17.35
C LYS A 370 7.09 21.39 -18.32
N LYS A 371 8.13 22.17 -18.00
CA LYS A 371 8.64 23.23 -18.89
C LYS A 371 9.14 22.68 -20.23
N ILE A 372 9.87 21.57 -20.25
CA ILE A 372 10.31 20.93 -21.51
C ILE A 372 9.13 20.42 -22.35
N LYS A 373 8.07 19.89 -21.73
CA LYS A 373 6.87 19.48 -22.49
C LYS A 373 6.16 20.66 -23.18
N GLN A 374 6.22 21.86 -22.59
CA GLN A 374 5.64 23.07 -23.20
C GLN A 374 6.36 23.47 -24.49
N TYR A 375 7.64 23.09 -24.68
CA TYR A 375 8.36 23.33 -25.93
C TYR A 375 7.80 22.55 -27.13
N LYS A 376 6.92 21.55 -26.93
CA LYS A 376 6.25 20.85 -28.03
C LYS A 376 5.44 21.79 -28.92
N SER A 377 4.74 22.76 -28.32
CA SER A 377 3.96 23.75 -29.09
C SER A 377 4.87 24.74 -29.82
N TYR A 378 6.01 25.12 -29.22
CA TYR A 378 7.01 25.96 -29.86
C TYR A 378 7.65 25.28 -31.08
N ILE A 379 8.02 24.00 -30.95
CA ILE A 379 8.54 23.20 -32.07
C ILE A 379 7.48 23.11 -33.18
N ALA A 380 6.22 22.83 -32.83
CA ALA A 380 5.13 22.76 -33.81
C ALA A 380 4.90 24.10 -34.54
N LYS A 381 4.98 25.23 -33.84
CA LYS A 381 4.88 26.56 -34.46
C LYS A 381 6.05 26.86 -35.40
N SER A 382 7.28 26.63 -34.93
CA SER A 382 8.52 26.84 -35.70
C SER A 382 8.54 25.98 -36.97
N TYR A 383 8.00 24.78 -36.87
CA TYR A 383 7.78 23.86 -37.97
C TYR A 383 6.81 24.43 -39.01
N LEU A 384 5.59 24.80 -38.59
CA LEU A 384 4.58 25.39 -39.49
C LEU A 384 5.10 26.64 -40.21
N GLN A 385 5.83 27.50 -39.51
CA GLN A 385 6.44 28.68 -40.10
C GLN A 385 7.52 28.33 -41.13
N SER A 386 8.36 27.33 -40.85
CA SER A 386 9.39 26.89 -41.79
C SER A 386 8.79 26.23 -43.04
N VAL A 387 7.60 25.63 -42.91
CA VAL A 387 6.78 25.11 -44.02
C VAL A 387 6.18 26.23 -44.85
N GLN A 388 5.57 27.23 -44.20
CA GLN A 388 4.99 28.40 -44.89
C GLN A 388 6.05 29.16 -45.70
N ASN A 389 7.27 29.24 -45.17
CA ASN A 389 8.40 29.88 -45.83
C ASN A 389 9.09 29.00 -46.89
N GLY A 390 8.58 27.79 -47.16
CA GLY A 390 9.16 26.86 -48.14
C GLY A 390 10.53 26.27 -47.77
N THR A 391 11.09 26.60 -46.59
CA THR A 391 12.42 26.15 -46.14
C THR A 391 12.47 24.67 -45.76
N ILE A 392 11.32 24.07 -45.49
CA ILE A 392 11.14 22.63 -45.39
C ILE A 392 9.84 22.25 -46.09
N PRO A 393 9.75 21.04 -46.64
CA PRO A 393 8.48 20.55 -47.16
C PRO A 393 7.44 20.56 -46.04
N PRO A 394 6.16 20.86 -46.36
CA PRO A 394 5.06 20.68 -45.41
C PRO A 394 5.13 19.31 -44.77
N PRO A 395 4.55 19.14 -43.56
CA PRO A 395 4.38 17.80 -43.05
C PRO A 395 3.81 17.00 -44.17
N GLN A 396 4.43 15.85 -44.41
CA GLN A 396 3.66 14.69 -44.77
C GLN A 396 2.67 14.42 -43.61
N ASN A 397 1.78 15.38 -43.30
CA ASN A 397 0.37 15.11 -43.31
C ASN A 397 0.24 14.15 -44.45
N TYR A 398 -0.37 13.03 -44.14
CA TYR A 398 -1.00 12.18 -45.09
C TYR A 398 -1.81 13.08 -46.07
N THR A 399 -1.15 13.71 -47.04
CA THR A 399 -1.62 13.71 -48.40
C THR A 399 -1.80 12.21 -48.59
N PRO A 400 -3.04 11.72 -48.75
CA PRO A 400 -3.16 10.54 -49.55
C PRO A 400 -2.36 10.93 -50.79
N ILE A 401 -1.21 10.30 -51.01
CA ILE A 401 -0.61 10.31 -52.32
C ILE A 401 -1.70 9.65 -53.15
N GLN A 402 -2.57 10.49 -53.71
CA GLN A 402 -3.48 10.18 -54.80
C GLN A 402 -2.69 9.95 -56.08
N GLN A 403 -1.35 9.83 -56.00
CA GLN A 403 -0.60 9.17 -57.04
C GLN A 403 -0.82 7.68 -56.88
N TRP A 404 -1.92 7.25 -57.47
CA TRP A 404 -2.11 5.87 -57.87
C TRP A 404 -0.86 5.41 -58.61
N GLN A 405 -0.17 4.41 -58.06
CA GLN A 405 0.97 3.82 -58.75
C GLN A 405 0.45 2.64 -59.55
N SER A 406 0.67 2.66 -60.86
CA SER A 406 0.46 1.52 -61.73
C SER A 406 1.61 1.35 -62.69
N LYS A 407 1.93 0.10 -63.04
CA LYS A 407 2.84 -0.21 -64.14
C LYS A 407 2.14 -0.17 -65.51
N GLN A 408 0.81 -0.33 -65.58
CA GLN A 408 0.10 -0.62 -66.83
C GLN A 408 -1.39 -0.19 -66.85
N ALA A 409 -1.99 0.22 -65.73
CA ALA A 409 -3.35 0.74 -65.68
C ALA A 409 -3.37 2.22 -66.03
N LEU A 410 -4.33 2.62 -66.87
CA LEU A 410 -4.61 4.03 -67.11
C LEU A 410 -5.31 4.60 -65.87
N ILE A 411 -4.70 5.62 -65.29
CA ILE A 411 -5.22 6.33 -64.12
C ILE A 411 -5.40 7.79 -64.51
N TYR A 412 -6.62 8.30 -64.41
CA TYR A 412 -6.88 9.73 -64.59
C TYR A 412 -7.95 10.18 -63.59
N SER A 413 -7.95 11.47 -63.26
CA SER A 413 -8.92 12.05 -62.32
C SER A 413 -9.67 13.21 -62.97
N LYS A 414 -11.00 13.23 -62.84
CA LYS A 414 -11.88 14.30 -63.33
C LYS A 414 -12.94 14.57 -62.27
N GLN A 415 -13.15 15.84 -61.89
CA GLN A 415 -14.23 16.24 -60.97
C GLN A 415 -14.31 15.41 -59.68
N ASN A 416 -13.18 15.19 -58.99
CA ASN A 416 -13.05 14.36 -57.77
C ASN A 416 -13.37 12.86 -57.94
N ILE A 417 -13.45 12.37 -59.18
CA ILE A 417 -13.55 10.95 -59.52
C ILE A 417 -12.21 10.48 -60.08
N THR A 418 -11.63 9.44 -59.48
CA THR A 418 -10.52 8.68 -60.03
C THR A 418 -11.05 7.55 -60.89
N TYR A 419 -10.56 7.47 -62.12
CA TYR A 419 -10.83 6.40 -63.07
C TYR A 419 -9.64 5.46 -63.13
N LEU A 420 -9.89 4.16 -62.93
CA LEU A 420 -8.90 3.11 -63.08
C LEU A 420 -9.34 2.19 -64.21
N LYS A 421 -8.58 2.17 -65.31
CA LYS A 421 -8.90 1.41 -66.51
C LYS A 421 -7.76 0.48 -66.89
N ASN A 422 -8.10 -0.78 -67.16
CA ASN A 422 -7.17 -1.75 -67.73
C ASN A 422 -7.60 -2.12 -69.16
N ASN A 423 -6.83 -1.66 -70.15
CA ASN A 423 -6.99 -2.02 -71.56
C ASN A 423 -6.06 -3.17 -71.98
N SER A 424 -5.20 -3.67 -71.09
CA SER A 424 -4.26 -4.75 -71.37
C SER A 424 -4.95 -6.11 -71.32
N SER A 425 -4.40 -7.09 -72.06
CA SER A 425 -4.74 -8.51 -71.94
C SER A 425 -4.24 -9.13 -70.62
N GLN A 426 -3.37 -8.42 -69.88
CA GLN A 426 -2.83 -8.84 -68.60
C GLN A 426 -3.51 -8.15 -67.41
N LYS A 427 -3.43 -8.75 -66.22
CA LYS A 427 -3.91 -8.12 -64.98
C LYS A 427 -3.00 -6.97 -64.60
N THR A 428 -3.59 -5.86 -64.14
CA THR A 428 -2.83 -4.67 -63.75
C THR A 428 -3.20 -4.23 -62.34
N TYR A 429 -2.26 -3.58 -61.65
CA TYR A 429 -2.45 -3.09 -60.29
C TYR A 429 -2.53 -1.57 -60.30
N ALA A 430 -3.47 -1.01 -59.55
CA ALA A 430 -3.53 0.39 -59.20
C ALA A 430 -3.44 0.50 -57.66
N LEU A 431 -2.28 0.89 -57.15
CA LEU A 431 -2.05 0.99 -55.71
C LEU A 431 -2.37 2.41 -55.23
N ALA A 432 -3.23 2.53 -54.23
CA ALA A 432 -3.39 3.76 -53.46
C ALA A 432 -2.23 3.83 -52.45
N GLY A 433 -1.55 4.98 -52.32
CA GLY A 433 -0.35 5.17 -51.51
C GLY A 433 -0.41 4.63 -50.06
N GLN A 434 0.76 4.45 -49.45
CA GLN A 434 0.96 3.48 -48.36
C GLN A 434 0.13 3.71 -47.08
N PRO A 435 -0.58 2.70 -46.57
CA PRO A 435 -0.77 2.49 -45.16
C PRO A 435 0.20 1.39 -44.67
N ASN A 436 1.39 1.80 -44.21
CA ASN A 436 2.16 1.06 -43.19
C ASN A 436 1.43 1.13 -41.83
N LEU A 437 0.13 0.83 -41.85
CA LEU A 437 -0.78 1.11 -40.76
C LEU A 437 -1.40 -0.21 -40.32
N VAL A 438 -1.29 -0.49 -39.03
CA VAL A 438 -2.06 -1.54 -38.36
C VAL A 438 -3.33 -0.88 -37.84
N ASN A 439 -4.49 -1.53 -38.00
CA ASN A 439 -5.79 -1.02 -37.55
C ASN A 439 -6.20 0.28 -38.27
N TYR A 440 -6.64 0.19 -39.52
CA TYR A 440 -7.18 1.32 -40.26
C TYR A 440 -8.55 1.01 -40.89
N SER A 441 -9.27 2.06 -41.24
CA SER A 441 -10.51 2.02 -42.01
C SER A 441 -10.33 2.75 -43.33
N LEU A 442 -10.98 2.23 -44.36
CA LEU A 442 -11.08 2.85 -45.67
C LEU A 442 -12.56 3.10 -45.97
N TYR A 443 -12.83 4.25 -46.58
CA TYR A 443 -14.12 4.62 -47.12
C TYR A 443 -13.92 5.07 -48.56
N PHE A 444 -14.79 4.61 -49.46
CA PHE A 444 -14.90 5.18 -50.80
C PHE A 444 -16.23 4.81 -51.43
N LEU A 445 -16.67 5.66 -52.37
CA LEU A 445 -17.73 5.34 -53.30
C LEU A 445 -17.09 4.78 -54.57
N PHE A 446 -17.64 3.71 -55.12
CA PHE A 446 -17.16 3.14 -56.38
C PHE A 446 -18.29 2.75 -57.30
N ARG A 447 -18.03 2.70 -58.60
CA ARG A 447 -18.90 2.04 -59.57
C ARG A 447 -18.08 1.25 -60.58
N LEU A 448 -18.52 0.03 -60.85
CA LEU A 448 -17.87 -0.86 -61.79
C LEU A 448 -18.50 -0.66 -63.17
N LYS A 449 -17.79 -0.05 -64.10
CA LYS A 449 -18.27 0.19 -65.47
C LYS A 449 -18.22 -1.07 -66.32
N LYS A 450 -17.17 -1.87 -66.15
CA LYS A 450 -16.94 -3.08 -66.94
C LYS A 450 -15.98 -4.03 -66.24
N GLY A 451 -16.13 -5.32 -66.51
CA GLY A 451 -15.15 -6.36 -66.18
C GLY A 451 -15.15 -6.75 -64.71
N ARG A 452 -14.00 -7.26 -64.25
CA ARG A 452 -13.79 -7.72 -62.87
C ARG A 452 -12.72 -6.87 -62.20
N VAL A 453 -12.96 -6.52 -60.94
CA VAL A 453 -11.99 -5.80 -60.11
C VAL A 453 -11.95 -6.45 -58.73
N ASP A 454 -10.74 -6.74 -58.26
CA ASP A 454 -10.51 -7.23 -56.91
C ASP A 454 -9.78 -6.13 -56.12
N ILE A 455 -10.15 -5.93 -54.87
CA ILE A 455 -9.38 -5.11 -53.93
C ILE A 455 -8.13 -5.89 -53.52
N THR A 456 -6.97 -5.24 -53.44
CA THR A 456 -5.71 -5.85 -53.04
C THR A 456 -5.11 -5.17 -51.81
N LEU A 457 -4.57 -5.99 -50.90
CA LEU A 457 -3.75 -5.57 -49.77
C LEU A 457 -2.38 -6.25 -49.88
N ARG A 458 -1.32 -5.46 -50.13
CA ARG A 458 0.03 -5.97 -50.40
C ARG A 458 1.08 -5.35 -49.48
N TYR A 459 1.95 -6.16 -48.88
CA TYR A 459 3.08 -5.66 -48.12
C TYR A 459 4.17 -5.08 -49.04
N PRO A 460 4.68 -3.85 -48.82
CA PRO A 460 5.58 -3.19 -49.77
C PRO A 460 6.96 -3.85 -49.91
N HIS A 461 7.42 -4.60 -48.91
CA HIS A 461 8.80 -5.14 -48.85
C HIS A 461 8.93 -6.64 -49.12
N GLN A 462 7.84 -7.34 -49.42
CA GLN A 462 7.88 -8.78 -49.74
C GLN A 462 7.20 -9.02 -51.10
N LYS A 463 8.02 -9.21 -52.14
CA LYS A 463 7.51 -9.51 -53.49
C LYS A 463 7.01 -10.94 -53.62
N ASP A 464 7.52 -11.84 -52.78
CA ASP A 464 7.38 -13.30 -52.93
C ASP A 464 6.13 -13.87 -52.25
N ILE A 465 5.43 -13.07 -51.44
CA ILE A 465 4.23 -13.50 -50.74
C ILE A 465 3.00 -12.86 -51.41
N PRO A 466 1.97 -13.66 -51.77
CA PRO A 466 0.81 -13.17 -52.50
C PRO A 466 0.02 -12.12 -51.71
N PRO A 467 -0.57 -11.11 -52.38
CA PRO A 467 -1.43 -10.14 -51.71
C PRO A 467 -2.73 -10.80 -51.22
N THR A 468 -3.34 -10.23 -50.18
CA THR A 468 -4.73 -10.58 -49.86
C THR A 468 -5.64 -9.95 -50.92
N LEU A 469 -6.33 -10.79 -51.68
CA LEU A 469 -7.27 -10.37 -52.73
C LEU A 469 -8.70 -10.50 -52.24
N ILE A 470 -9.49 -9.47 -52.52
CA ILE A 470 -10.87 -9.39 -52.10
C ILE A 470 -11.73 -9.09 -53.34
N PRO A 471 -12.46 -10.07 -53.87
CA PRO A 471 -13.24 -9.86 -55.08
C PRO A 471 -14.44 -8.94 -54.82
N LEU A 472 -14.57 -7.89 -55.64
CA LEU A 472 -15.81 -7.12 -55.69
C LEU A 472 -16.89 -7.97 -56.41
N PRO A 473 -18.17 -7.89 -55.99
CA PRO A 473 -19.29 -8.65 -56.55
C PRO A 473 -19.61 -8.23 -58.01
N SER A 474 -18.73 -8.61 -58.94
CA SER A 474 -18.61 -8.00 -60.26
C SER A 474 -19.86 -8.15 -61.11
N THR A 475 -20.55 -9.30 -61.01
CA THR A 475 -21.79 -9.59 -61.75
C THR A 475 -22.94 -8.68 -61.30
N THR A 476 -23.15 -8.53 -59.99
CA THR A 476 -24.19 -7.64 -59.43
C THR A 476 -23.89 -6.17 -59.69
N LEU A 477 -22.62 -5.78 -59.62
CA LEU A 477 -22.18 -4.40 -59.81
C LEU A 477 -22.21 -3.96 -61.28
N ALA A 478 -21.83 -4.86 -62.20
CA ALA A 478 -21.80 -4.56 -63.64
C ALA A 478 -23.19 -4.45 -64.27
N GLN A 479 -24.23 -4.98 -63.62
CA GLN A 479 -25.63 -4.80 -64.04
C GLN A 479 -26.15 -3.37 -63.82
N ASN A 480 -25.51 -2.58 -62.94
CA ASN A 480 -25.88 -1.19 -62.66
C ASN A 480 -24.67 -0.24 -62.77
N PRO A 481 -24.07 -0.09 -63.97
CA PRO A 481 -22.81 0.65 -64.15
C PRO A 481 -22.93 2.16 -63.89
N SER A 482 -24.14 2.70 -63.76
CA SER A 482 -24.40 4.10 -63.40
C SER A 482 -24.40 4.33 -61.89
N HIS A 483 -24.69 3.30 -61.08
CA HIS A 483 -24.92 3.40 -59.65
C HIS A 483 -23.62 3.49 -58.84
N TRP A 484 -23.58 4.38 -57.83
CA TRP A 484 -22.46 4.49 -56.90
C TRP A 484 -22.68 3.59 -55.69
N HIS A 485 -21.83 2.59 -55.54
CA HIS A 485 -21.79 1.69 -54.40
C HIS A 485 -20.91 2.25 -53.30
N GLU A 486 -21.32 2.05 -52.05
CA GLU A 486 -20.61 2.58 -50.90
C GLU A 486 -19.85 1.47 -50.18
N CYS A 487 -18.52 1.62 -50.10
CA CYS A 487 -17.64 0.62 -49.54
C CYS A 487 -16.95 1.11 -48.25
N PHE A 488 -17.04 0.30 -47.21
CA PHE A 488 -16.24 0.43 -46.00
C PHE A 488 -15.37 -0.81 -45.82
N ILE A 489 -14.09 -0.59 -45.51
CA ILE A 489 -13.13 -1.66 -45.26
C ILE A 489 -12.50 -1.41 -43.90
N TYR A 490 -12.53 -2.41 -43.02
CA TYR A 490 -11.85 -2.41 -41.73
C TYR A 490 -10.69 -3.40 -41.76
N VAL A 491 -9.47 -2.90 -41.69
CA VAL A 491 -8.28 -3.73 -41.58
C VAL A 491 -7.82 -3.72 -40.14
N ARG A 492 -8.01 -4.82 -39.42
CA ARG A 492 -7.51 -5.08 -38.07
C ARG A 492 -6.33 -6.04 -38.14
N LYS A 493 -5.60 -6.19 -37.02
CA LYS A 493 -4.50 -7.16 -36.93
C LYS A 493 -4.95 -8.56 -37.36
N ASP A 494 -6.09 -9.05 -36.90
CA ASP A 494 -6.53 -10.42 -37.11
C ASP A 494 -7.54 -10.60 -38.25
N THR A 495 -8.12 -9.51 -38.77
CA THR A 495 -9.30 -9.58 -39.64
C THR A 495 -9.37 -8.40 -40.61
N ILE A 496 -9.81 -8.66 -41.84
CA ILE A 496 -10.25 -7.64 -42.80
C ILE A 496 -11.76 -7.81 -42.99
N GLU A 497 -12.55 -6.80 -42.62
CA GLU A 497 -14.00 -6.80 -42.77
C GLU A 497 -14.40 -5.81 -43.86
N ILE A 498 -15.20 -6.23 -44.84
CA ILE A 498 -15.69 -5.38 -45.93
C ILE A 498 -17.19 -5.30 -45.89
N HIS A 499 -17.70 -4.07 -46.05
CA HIS A 499 -19.11 -3.75 -46.08
C HIS A 499 -19.40 -2.97 -47.36
N ILE A 500 -20.28 -3.50 -48.21
CA ILE A 500 -20.87 -2.75 -49.34
C ILE A 500 -22.32 -2.48 -48.95
N THR A 501 -22.60 -1.25 -48.53
CA THR A 501 -23.77 -0.98 -47.68
C THR A 501 -25.09 -1.12 -48.42
N ASP A 502 -25.13 -0.62 -49.65
CA ASP A 502 -26.31 -0.64 -50.52
C ASP A 502 -26.67 -2.05 -51.00
N LEU A 503 -25.70 -2.96 -51.06
CA LEU A 503 -25.90 -4.37 -51.41
C LEU A 503 -26.05 -5.29 -50.20
N ALA A 504 -26.01 -4.75 -48.97
CA ALA A 504 -26.01 -5.53 -47.73
C ALA A 504 -24.89 -6.59 -47.63
N ILE A 505 -23.80 -6.43 -48.38
CA ILE A 505 -22.73 -7.44 -48.43
C ILE A 505 -21.76 -7.19 -47.27
N GLN A 506 -21.53 -8.23 -46.46
CA GLN A 506 -20.48 -8.26 -45.44
C GLN A 506 -19.59 -9.49 -45.62
N LYS A 507 -18.30 -9.28 -45.86
CA LYS A 507 -17.30 -10.36 -45.97
C LYS A 507 -16.15 -10.17 -44.99
N LYS A 508 -15.59 -11.28 -44.52
CA LYS A 508 -14.43 -11.31 -43.60
C LYS A 508 -13.31 -12.12 -44.24
N TYR A 509 -12.10 -11.60 -44.12
CA TYR A 509 -10.89 -12.25 -44.63
C TYR A 509 -9.83 -12.27 -43.52
N ALA A 510 -9.07 -13.36 -43.44
CA ALA A 510 -7.87 -13.39 -42.62
C ALA A 510 -6.77 -12.61 -43.35
N PRO A 511 -6.18 -11.56 -42.75
CA PRO A 511 -5.09 -10.84 -43.37
C PRO A 511 -3.86 -11.74 -43.43
N LEU A 512 -3.25 -11.85 -44.61
CA LEU A 512 -1.88 -12.39 -44.73
C LEU A 512 -0.86 -11.44 -44.09
N TYR A 513 -1.21 -10.15 -44.00
CA TYR A 513 -0.37 -9.10 -43.42
C TYR A 513 -1.16 -8.13 -42.55
N HIS A 514 -0.56 -7.71 -41.44
CA HIS A 514 -1.17 -6.73 -40.52
C HIS A 514 -0.96 -5.26 -40.96
N THR A 515 -0.25 -5.05 -42.06
CA THR A 515 0.16 -3.78 -42.67
C THR A 515 0.30 -3.98 -44.17
N GLY A 516 0.00 -2.99 -45.01
CA GLY A 516 0.18 -3.14 -46.45
C GLY A 516 -0.53 -2.07 -47.27
N ASN A 517 -0.02 -1.85 -48.48
CA ASN A 517 -0.57 -0.97 -49.49
C ASN A 517 -1.95 -1.47 -49.92
N PHE A 518 -2.91 -0.55 -49.93
CA PHE A 518 -4.23 -0.78 -50.48
C PHE A 518 -4.21 -0.52 -51.98
N GLY A 519 -4.99 -1.27 -52.75
CA GLY A 519 -5.16 -0.99 -54.17
C GLY A 519 -6.27 -1.79 -54.81
N PHE A 520 -6.31 -1.71 -56.14
CA PHE A 520 -7.21 -2.45 -57.00
C PHE A 520 -6.40 -3.28 -58.00
N LEU A 521 -6.73 -4.57 -58.07
CA LEU A 521 -6.32 -5.48 -59.13
C LEU A 521 -7.39 -5.45 -60.22
N LEU A 522 -7.04 -4.88 -61.36
CA LEU A 522 -7.89 -4.71 -62.52
C LEU A 522 -7.65 -5.90 -63.46
N TYR A 523 -8.68 -6.69 -63.72
CA TYR A 523 -8.61 -7.77 -64.72
C TYR A 523 -8.63 -7.19 -66.15
N PRO A 524 -8.30 -7.98 -67.18
CA PRO A 524 -8.39 -7.52 -68.56
C PRO A 524 -9.75 -6.91 -68.87
N ASN A 525 -9.76 -5.80 -69.61
CA ASN A 525 -10.97 -5.08 -70.00
C ASN A 525 -11.86 -4.62 -68.84
N SER A 526 -11.27 -4.23 -67.71
CA SER A 526 -11.99 -3.72 -66.55
C SER A 526 -11.89 -2.20 -66.40
N THR A 527 -12.93 -1.60 -65.84
CA THR A 527 -12.98 -0.16 -65.55
C THR A 527 -13.77 0.07 -64.27
N ILE A 528 -13.14 0.74 -63.31
CA ILE A 528 -13.78 1.15 -62.04
C ILE A 528 -13.56 2.65 -61.85
N GLU A 529 -14.59 3.30 -61.35
CA GLU A 529 -14.52 4.69 -60.92
C GLU A 529 -14.62 4.75 -59.40
N ILE A 530 -13.84 5.64 -58.79
CA ILE A 530 -13.73 5.79 -57.35
C ILE A 530 -13.84 7.27 -57.00
N LYS A 531 -14.64 7.62 -55.99
CA LYS A 531 -14.70 8.98 -55.45
C LYS A 531 -14.78 8.94 -53.91
N ASN A 532 -14.46 10.07 -53.29
CA ASN A 532 -14.44 10.22 -51.83
C ASN A 532 -13.54 9.19 -51.12
N PHE A 533 -12.43 8.81 -51.75
CA PHE A 533 -11.47 7.88 -51.15
C PHE A 533 -10.83 8.50 -49.91
N SER A 534 -11.08 7.90 -48.75
CA SER A 534 -10.61 8.36 -47.46
C SER A 534 -10.04 7.18 -46.69
N THR A 535 -8.86 7.37 -46.11
CA THR A 535 -8.24 6.42 -45.20
C THR A 535 -8.15 7.06 -43.81
N LYS A 536 -8.53 6.32 -42.77
CA LYS A 536 -8.40 6.76 -41.38
C LYS A 536 -7.70 5.68 -40.59
N ILE A 537 -6.60 6.01 -39.92
CA ILE A 537 -6.06 5.15 -38.87
C ILE A 537 -7.15 5.03 -37.81
N ASN A 538 -7.50 3.81 -37.41
CA ASN A 538 -8.49 3.56 -36.36
C ASN A 538 -7.87 3.90 -34.99
N SER A 539 -7.44 5.15 -34.81
CA SER A 539 -6.84 5.68 -33.58
C SER A 539 -7.88 6.36 -32.68
N TRP A 540 -9.09 6.64 -33.18
CA TRP A 540 -10.18 7.16 -32.36
C TRP A 540 -10.94 6.00 -31.72
N GLN A 541 -10.28 5.34 -30.76
CA GLN A 541 -11.02 4.64 -29.74
C GLN A 541 -11.90 5.66 -29.02
N LEU A 542 -13.22 5.50 -29.09
CA LEU A 542 -14.16 6.26 -28.24
C LEU A 542 -13.89 6.02 -26.74
N PHE A 543 -13.02 5.06 -26.44
CA PHE A 543 -12.61 4.64 -25.12
C PHE A 543 -11.08 4.49 -25.03
N PRO A 544 -10.30 5.58 -24.86
CA PRO A 544 -8.95 5.42 -24.34
C PRO A 544 -9.09 4.86 -22.92
N TYR A 545 -8.53 3.68 -22.65
CA TYR A 545 -8.81 2.83 -21.48
C TYR A 545 -8.48 3.41 -20.08
N LYS A 546 -8.46 4.73 -19.90
CA LYS A 546 -8.07 5.42 -18.67
C LYS A 546 -9.25 5.58 -17.69
N THR A 547 -10.46 5.98 -18.11
CA THR A 547 -11.65 6.04 -17.25
C THR A 547 -12.97 6.11 -18.05
N LEU A 548 -14.03 5.44 -17.59
CA LEU A 548 -15.38 5.53 -18.17
C LEU A 548 -15.89 6.96 -18.26
N HIS A 549 -15.68 7.72 -17.19
CA HIS A 549 -16.23 9.06 -17.01
C HIS A 549 -15.57 10.13 -17.89
N HIS A 550 -14.50 9.84 -18.65
CA HIS A 550 -13.88 10.85 -19.51
C HIS A 550 -14.79 11.19 -20.70
N SER A 551 -15.18 10.17 -21.47
CA SER A 551 -15.95 10.33 -22.71
C SER A 551 -17.42 9.91 -22.59
N TRP A 552 -17.81 9.27 -21.48
CA TRP A 552 -19.14 8.73 -21.27
C TRP A 552 -19.79 9.30 -20.01
N LYS A 553 -21.12 9.36 -20.02
CA LYS A 553 -21.97 9.78 -18.90
C LYS A 553 -23.00 8.70 -18.61
N THR A 554 -23.17 8.37 -17.33
CA THR A 554 -24.12 7.34 -16.88
C THR A 554 -25.38 8.00 -16.35
N TYR A 555 -26.54 7.39 -16.61
CA TYR A 555 -27.85 7.85 -16.11
C TYR A 555 -28.74 6.67 -15.72
N PRO A 556 -29.70 6.82 -14.78
CA PRO A 556 -29.66 7.77 -13.66
C PRO A 556 -28.67 7.35 -12.56
N ILE A 557 -28.09 6.15 -12.67
CA ILE A 557 -27.32 5.50 -11.60
C ILE A 557 -25.87 5.29 -12.04
N SER A 558 -24.91 5.77 -11.24
CA SER A 558 -23.47 5.75 -11.57
C SER A 558 -22.78 4.39 -11.36
N ASN A 559 -23.37 3.48 -10.59
CA ASN A 559 -22.73 2.22 -10.17
C ASN A 559 -22.97 1.02 -11.10
N VAL A 560 -23.86 1.15 -12.10
CA VAL A 560 -24.20 0.09 -13.07
C VAL A 560 -23.07 -0.17 -14.05
N TRP A 561 -22.37 0.89 -14.47
CA TRP A 561 -21.34 0.81 -15.51
C TRP A 561 -19.96 0.99 -14.89
N LYS A 562 -19.06 0.03 -15.14
CA LYS A 562 -17.69 0.03 -14.63
C LYS A 562 -16.71 -0.28 -15.74
N THR A 563 -15.45 0.08 -15.55
CA THR A 563 -14.37 -0.34 -16.44
C THR A 563 -13.49 -1.36 -15.74
N LYS A 564 -13.31 -2.53 -16.35
CA LYS A 564 -12.40 -3.58 -15.85
C LYS A 564 -11.71 -4.22 -17.04
N GLN A 565 -10.39 -4.43 -16.95
CA GLN A 565 -9.59 -5.14 -17.97
C GLN A 565 -9.80 -4.60 -19.40
N LYS A 566 -9.78 -3.26 -19.56
CA LYS A 566 -10.00 -2.62 -20.88
C LYS A 566 -11.37 -2.91 -21.52
N GLN A 567 -12.37 -3.25 -20.71
CA GLN A 567 -13.75 -3.46 -21.14
C GLN A 567 -14.70 -2.63 -20.30
N ILE A 568 -15.84 -2.26 -20.87
CA ILE A 568 -16.96 -1.66 -20.14
C ILE A 568 -17.85 -2.81 -19.67
N TRP A 569 -18.09 -2.88 -18.37
CA TRP A 569 -18.95 -3.84 -17.70
C TRP A 569 -20.22 -3.12 -17.28
N GLY A 570 -21.36 -3.56 -17.82
CA GLY A 570 -22.68 -3.14 -17.35
C GLY A 570 -23.26 -4.25 -16.47
N ASN A 571 -23.59 -3.95 -15.22
CA ASN A 571 -24.30 -4.86 -14.33
C ASN A 571 -25.43 -4.10 -13.63
N ASN A 572 -26.64 -4.18 -14.19
CA ASN A 572 -27.78 -3.45 -13.68
C ASN A 572 -28.60 -4.33 -12.73
N LEU A 573 -28.37 -4.15 -11.43
CA LEU A 573 -29.17 -4.77 -10.37
C LEU A 573 -30.31 -3.85 -9.89
N SER A 574 -30.47 -2.67 -10.49
CA SER A 574 -31.52 -1.71 -10.14
C SER A 574 -32.84 -2.07 -10.84
N PRO A 575 -34.00 -1.75 -10.23
CA PRO A 575 -35.30 -1.85 -10.91
C PRO A 575 -35.49 -0.85 -12.07
N LYS A 576 -34.58 0.12 -12.26
CA LYS A 576 -34.66 1.11 -13.35
C LYS A 576 -33.68 0.79 -14.48
N THR A 577 -34.05 1.12 -15.72
CA THR A 577 -33.14 1.08 -16.87
C THR A 577 -31.96 2.03 -16.64
N SER A 578 -30.76 1.57 -16.97
CA SER A 578 -29.54 2.38 -16.90
C SER A 578 -29.02 2.68 -18.30
N TYR A 579 -28.52 3.90 -18.49
CA TYR A 579 -28.01 4.41 -19.75
C TYR A 579 -26.54 4.78 -19.63
N LEU A 580 -25.78 4.51 -20.68
CA LEU A 580 -24.41 4.94 -20.88
C LEU A 580 -24.35 5.77 -22.15
N LEU A 581 -24.23 7.09 -22.00
CA LEU A 581 -24.28 8.07 -23.08
C LEU A 581 -22.88 8.57 -23.45
N TYR A 582 -22.57 8.65 -24.74
CA TYR A 582 -21.38 9.35 -25.21
C TYR A 582 -21.58 10.86 -25.05
N LYS A 583 -20.60 11.54 -24.44
CA LYS A 583 -20.77 12.96 -24.04
C LYS A 583 -20.88 13.91 -25.24
N SER A 584 -20.11 13.67 -26.29
CA SER A 584 -20.10 14.55 -27.45
C SER A 584 -21.25 14.23 -28.40
N THR A 585 -21.72 15.25 -29.11
CA THR A 585 -22.59 15.04 -30.27
C THR A 585 -21.78 14.40 -31.40
N LEU A 586 -22.47 13.60 -32.21
CA LEU A 586 -21.93 12.95 -33.39
C LEU A 586 -22.40 13.70 -34.66
N PRO A 587 -21.60 13.67 -35.74
CA PRO A 587 -21.97 14.33 -37.00
C PRO A 587 -23.21 13.70 -37.63
N GLN A 588 -23.73 14.31 -38.72
CA GLN A 588 -24.95 13.83 -39.37
C GLN A 588 -24.85 12.38 -39.89
N ASN A 589 -23.67 12.01 -40.40
CA ASN A 589 -23.35 10.67 -40.86
C ASN A 589 -22.16 10.14 -40.06
N TYR A 590 -22.32 8.97 -39.42
CA TYR A 590 -21.26 8.34 -38.66
C TYR A 590 -21.42 6.82 -38.62
N GLY A 591 -20.30 6.13 -38.45
CA GLY A 591 -20.22 4.70 -38.18
C GLY A 591 -19.76 4.45 -36.74
N ILE A 592 -20.31 3.47 -36.05
CA ILE A 592 -19.80 2.97 -34.77
C ILE A 592 -19.63 1.46 -34.90
N THR A 593 -18.46 0.96 -34.50
CA THR A 593 -18.25 -0.49 -34.34
C THR A 593 -17.94 -0.82 -32.89
N LEU A 594 -18.45 -1.95 -32.41
CA LEU A 594 -18.19 -2.45 -31.05
C LEU A 594 -18.31 -3.97 -30.97
N LYS A 595 -17.67 -4.56 -29.98
CA LYS A 595 -17.86 -5.96 -29.57
C LYS A 595 -18.67 -6.00 -28.28
N LEU A 596 -19.81 -6.68 -28.28
CA LEU A 596 -20.70 -6.78 -27.13
C LEU A 596 -20.96 -8.25 -26.80
N GLN A 597 -20.85 -8.61 -25.52
CA GLN A 597 -21.23 -9.92 -25.00
C GLN A 597 -22.34 -9.73 -23.97
N LEU A 598 -23.51 -10.32 -24.25
CA LEU A 598 -24.65 -10.35 -23.35
C LEU A 598 -24.50 -11.53 -22.41
N GLN A 599 -24.40 -11.31 -21.10
CA GLN A 599 -24.35 -12.39 -20.11
C GLN A 599 -25.74 -12.74 -19.59
N GLN A 600 -26.57 -11.73 -19.36
CA GLN A 600 -27.92 -11.88 -18.83
C GLN A 600 -28.80 -10.68 -19.20
N GLY A 601 -30.12 -10.90 -19.35
CA GLY A 601 -31.12 -9.85 -19.45
C GLY A 601 -31.20 -9.19 -20.83
N GLN A 602 -31.53 -7.90 -20.86
CA GLN A 602 -31.82 -7.14 -22.07
C GLN A 602 -30.97 -5.86 -22.19
N THR A 603 -30.53 -5.57 -23.40
CA THR A 603 -29.70 -4.40 -23.72
C THR A 603 -29.99 -3.89 -25.12
N GLY A 604 -29.58 -2.66 -25.40
CA GLY A 604 -29.63 -2.12 -26.74
C GLY A 604 -28.89 -0.81 -26.89
N ILE A 605 -29.10 -0.17 -28.04
CA ILE A 605 -28.54 1.13 -28.39
C ILE A 605 -29.56 2.21 -28.05
N LEU A 606 -29.05 3.36 -27.64
CA LEU A 606 -29.81 4.56 -27.36
C LEU A 606 -29.38 5.66 -28.33
N PHE A 607 -30.34 6.30 -28.97
CA PHE A 607 -30.15 7.54 -29.72
C PHE A 607 -30.90 8.67 -29.03
N GLY A 608 -30.23 9.81 -28.85
CA GLY A 608 -30.77 10.98 -28.14
C GLY A 608 -30.46 10.99 -26.65
N GLN A 609 -30.80 12.10 -25.99
CA GLN A 609 -30.58 12.23 -24.55
C GLN A 609 -31.69 11.53 -23.76
N PRO A 610 -31.38 10.85 -22.64
CA PRO A 610 -32.39 10.24 -21.78
C PRO A 610 -33.48 11.20 -21.27
N SER A 611 -33.16 12.49 -21.12
CA SER A 611 -34.09 13.54 -20.69
C SER A 611 -35.10 13.95 -21.77
N GLN A 612 -34.89 13.59 -23.03
CA GLN A 612 -35.66 14.06 -24.19
C GLN A 612 -36.36 12.91 -24.93
N GLN A 613 -36.83 11.90 -24.18
CA GLN A 613 -37.42 10.66 -24.72
C GLN A 613 -36.54 10.02 -25.81
N PRO A 614 -35.48 9.30 -25.41
CA PRO A 614 -34.53 8.74 -26.36
C PRO A 614 -35.18 7.61 -27.17
N THR A 615 -34.68 7.41 -28.38
CA THR A 615 -35.05 6.24 -29.19
C THR A 615 -34.19 5.05 -28.78
N LEU A 616 -34.85 3.98 -28.33
CA LEU A 616 -34.21 2.74 -27.91
C LEU A 616 -34.29 1.71 -29.03
N LEU A 617 -33.13 1.17 -29.42
CA LEU A 617 -33.03 0.12 -30.41
C LEU A 617 -32.60 -1.18 -29.70
N PRO A 618 -33.50 -2.17 -29.55
CA PRO A 618 -33.18 -3.40 -28.83
C PRO A 618 -32.19 -4.25 -29.59
N LEU A 619 -31.12 -4.66 -28.90
CA LEU A 619 -30.11 -5.56 -29.46
C LEU A 619 -30.32 -7.00 -29.01
N THR A 620 -30.97 -7.23 -27.87
CA THR A 620 -31.16 -8.56 -27.26
C THR A 620 -31.59 -9.66 -28.25
N PRO A 621 -32.57 -9.46 -29.16
CA PRO A 621 -33.00 -10.51 -30.08
C PRO A 621 -31.91 -11.04 -31.01
N TYR A 622 -30.84 -10.25 -31.21
CA TYR A 622 -29.74 -10.55 -32.11
C TYR A 622 -28.48 -11.02 -31.38
N LEU A 623 -28.54 -11.17 -30.05
CA LEU A 623 -27.40 -11.52 -29.20
C LEU A 623 -27.57 -12.92 -28.63
N LYS A 624 -26.56 -13.77 -28.84
CA LYS A 624 -26.49 -15.08 -28.18
C LYS A 624 -25.88 -14.91 -26.78
N PRO A 625 -26.50 -15.43 -25.71
CA PRO A 625 -25.94 -15.36 -24.36
C PRO A 625 -24.50 -15.88 -24.31
N ASN A 626 -23.66 -15.18 -23.56
CA ASN A 626 -22.24 -15.42 -23.36
C ASN A 626 -21.37 -15.47 -24.63
N LYS A 627 -21.90 -15.15 -25.82
CA LYS A 627 -21.10 -15.04 -27.05
C LYS A 627 -20.78 -13.57 -27.37
N THR A 628 -19.52 -13.32 -27.71
CA THR A 628 -19.10 -12.00 -28.17
C THR A 628 -19.64 -11.76 -29.57
N THR A 629 -20.38 -10.67 -29.73
CA THR A 629 -21.02 -10.27 -30.98
C THR A 629 -20.39 -8.99 -31.51
N HIS A 630 -20.02 -9.00 -32.79
CA HIS A 630 -19.54 -7.81 -33.48
C HIS A 630 -20.74 -7.04 -34.03
N ILE A 631 -20.81 -5.75 -33.71
CA ILE A 631 -21.88 -4.85 -34.09
C ILE A 631 -21.27 -3.65 -34.82
N ALA A 632 -21.82 -3.33 -35.98
CA ALA A 632 -21.52 -2.09 -36.70
C ALA A 632 -22.82 -1.32 -36.95
N ILE A 633 -22.80 -0.01 -36.71
CA ILE A 633 -23.96 0.89 -36.80
C ILE A 633 -23.54 2.02 -37.71
N PHE A 634 -24.26 2.24 -38.81
CA PHE A 634 -24.00 3.35 -39.71
C PHE A 634 -25.23 4.24 -39.77
N THR A 635 -25.06 5.53 -39.54
CA THR A 635 -26.11 6.54 -39.69
C THR A 635 -25.90 7.26 -41.02
N LYS A 636 -26.93 7.27 -41.87
CA LYS A 636 -26.87 7.90 -43.20
C LYS A 636 -28.21 8.56 -43.53
N LYS A 637 -28.19 9.85 -43.87
CA LYS A 637 -29.40 10.61 -44.24
C LYS A 637 -30.53 10.43 -43.20
N ASN A 638 -31.57 9.65 -43.53
CA ASN A 638 -32.77 9.37 -42.74
C ASN A 638 -32.85 7.92 -42.23
N GLN A 639 -31.75 7.16 -42.30
CA GLN A 639 -31.71 5.76 -41.90
C GLN A 639 -30.52 5.44 -40.98
N ILE A 640 -30.70 4.39 -40.19
CA ILE A 640 -29.66 3.73 -39.39
C ILE A 640 -29.56 2.29 -39.92
N LEU A 641 -28.35 1.89 -40.31
CA LEU A 641 -28.03 0.56 -40.78
C LEU A 641 -27.27 -0.19 -39.69
N LEU A 642 -27.89 -1.25 -39.16
CA LEU A 642 -27.32 -2.07 -38.11
C LEU A 642 -26.85 -3.40 -38.69
N TYR A 643 -25.55 -3.68 -38.58
CA TYR A 643 -24.94 -4.95 -38.98
C TYR A 643 -24.62 -5.77 -37.73
N ILE A 644 -25.24 -6.93 -37.59
CA ILE A 644 -25.02 -7.87 -36.49
C ILE A 644 -24.83 -9.27 -37.06
N GLN A 645 -23.68 -9.89 -36.79
CA GLN A 645 -23.38 -11.27 -37.20
C GLN A 645 -23.82 -11.59 -38.65
N HIS A 646 -23.45 -10.73 -39.61
CA HIS A 646 -23.77 -10.85 -41.04
C HIS A 646 -25.20 -10.53 -41.47
N LYS A 647 -26.07 -10.07 -40.56
CA LYS A 647 -27.41 -9.55 -40.90
C LYS A 647 -27.41 -8.04 -40.93
N LEU A 648 -27.93 -7.46 -42.01
CA LEU A 648 -28.26 -6.04 -42.10
C LEU A 648 -29.70 -5.82 -41.62
N ILE A 649 -29.90 -4.86 -40.73
CA ILE A 649 -31.20 -4.49 -40.20
C ILE A 649 -31.34 -2.96 -40.37
N PRO A 650 -32.21 -2.48 -41.26
CA PRO A 650 -32.46 -1.06 -41.45
C PRO A 650 -33.45 -0.51 -40.41
N PHE A 651 -33.20 0.70 -39.93
CA PHE A 651 -34.09 1.44 -39.04
C PHE A 651 -34.28 2.87 -39.56
N LYS A 652 -35.45 3.45 -39.31
CA LYS A 652 -35.70 4.88 -39.56
C LYS A 652 -34.89 5.70 -38.55
N LYS A 653 -34.23 6.75 -39.03
CA LYS A 653 -33.42 7.62 -38.17
C LYS A 653 -34.32 8.47 -37.26
N PRO A 654 -34.07 8.48 -35.95
CA PRO A 654 -34.86 9.30 -35.03
C PRO A 654 -34.46 10.78 -35.11
N PRO A 655 -35.34 11.71 -34.72
CA PRO A 655 -35.07 13.15 -34.77
C PRO A 655 -33.84 13.55 -33.91
N ASN A 656 -33.63 12.89 -32.77
CA ASN A 656 -32.56 13.21 -31.81
C ASN A 656 -31.32 12.29 -31.93
N TYR A 657 -30.91 11.92 -33.14
CA TYR A 657 -29.83 10.94 -33.37
C TYR A 657 -28.40 11.44 -33.06
N GLN A 658 -28.21 12.72 -32.75
CA GLN A 658 -26.89 13.31 -32.53
C GLN A 658 -26.17 12.77 -31.29
N HIS A 659 -26.90 12.17 -30.35
CA HIS A 659 -26.31 11.49 -29.20
C HIS A 659 -26.41 9.98 -29.36
N PHE A 660 -25.32 9.29 -29.06
CA PHE A 660 -25.24 7.84 -29.06
C PHE A 660 -25.00 7.31 -27.65
N GLY A 661 -25.64 6.20 -27.30
CA GLY A 661 -25.40 5.50 -26.07
C GLY A 661 -25.83 4.05 -26.12
N LEU A 662 -25.75 3.41 -24.95
CA LEU A 662 -26.24 2.06 -24.71
C LEU A 662 -27.20 2.10 -23.53
N TYR A 663 -28.16 1.18 -23.52
CA TYR A 663 -29.05 0.99 -22.38
C TYR A 663 -28.98 -0.44 -21.87
N LEU A 664 -29.27 -0.59 -20.58
CA LEU A 664 -29.25 -1.86 -19.88
C LEU A 664 -30.50 -1.94 -18.98
N GLN A 665 -31.37 -2.91 -19.26
CA GLN A 665 -32.59 -3.12 -18.49
C GLN A 665 -32.29 -3.66 -17.09
N PRO A 666 -33.26 -3.67 -16.15
CA PRO A 666 -33.11 -4.34 -14.87
C PRO A 666 -32.64 -5.80 -15.02
N ASN A 667 -31.89 -6.29 -14.04
CA ASN A 667 -31.35 -7.66 -14.00
C ASN A 667 -30.54 -8.07 -15.24
N SER A 668 -29.85 -7.10 -15.86
CA SER A 668 -29.12 -7.31 -17.11
C SER A 668 -27.62 -7.09 -16.91
N LYS A 669 -26.83 -7.90 -17.61
CA LYS A 669 -25.37 -7.92 -17.49
C LYS A 669 -24.71 -8.07 -18.84
N ILE A 670 -23.80 -7.16 -19.16
CA ILE A 670 -23.09 -7.11 -20.43
C ILE A 670 -21.62 -6.74 -20.26
N THR A 671 -20.80 -7.13 -21.24
CA THR A 671 -19.45 -6.60 -21.43
C THR A 671 -19.30 -6.04 -22.83
N ILE A 672 -18.63 -4.90 -22.94
CA ILE A 672 -18.40 -4.21 -24.21
C ILE A 672 -16.92 -3.93 -24.36
N SER A 673 -16.40 -4.14 -25.55
CA SER A 673 -15.02 -3.85 -25.91
C SER A 673 -14.92 -3.30 -27.33
N SER A 674 -13.75 -2.75 -27.66
CA SER A 674 -13.41 -2.32 -29.03
C SER A 674 -14.40 -1.31 -29.65
N ILE A 675 -14.87 -0.33 -28.88
CA ILE A 675 -15.77 0.72 -29.37
C ILE A 675 -14.98 1.73 -30.22
N GLN A 676 -15.34 1.88 -31.49
CA GLN A 676 -14.67 2.75 -32.46
C GLN A 676 -15.70 3.64 -33.17
N LEU A 677 -15.39 4.93 -33.31
CA LEU A 677 -16.16 5.87 -34.12
C LEU A 677 -15.49 6.03 -35.49
N ILE A 678 -16.30 6.01 -36.53
CA ILE A 678 -15.93 6.30 -37.91
C ILE A 678 -16.72 7.53 -38.33
N GLN A 679 -16.03 8.60 -38.69
CA GLN A 679 -16.70 9.73 -39.33
C GLN A 679 -16.90 9.39 -40.81
N ILE A 680 -18.16 9.41 -41.23
CA ILE A 680 -18.57 9.20 -42.63
C ILE A 680 -18.73 10.59 -43.25
N PRO A 681 -18.03 10.90 -44.35
CA PRO A 681 -18.16 12.19 -45.01
C PRO A 681 -19.57 12.43 -45.59
#